data_AF-A0A094HZM5-F1
#
_entry.id   AF-A0A094HZM5-F1
#
_cell.length_a   1.000
_cell.length_b   1.000
_cell.length_c   1.000
_cell.angle_alpha   90.00
_cell.angle_beta   90.00
_cell.angle_gamma   90.00
#
_symmetry.space_group_name_H-M   'P 1'
#
loop_
_entity.id
_entity.type
_entity.pdbx_description
1 polymer ?
#
loop_
_entity_poly.entity_id
_entity_poly.type
_entity_poly.pdbx_seq_one_letter_code
_entity_poly.pdbx_strand_id
1 'polypeptide(L)'
;MWKSPFGNIDPITISTAAALLCSIFTQRLAARQSELWSEAIGWLLLPIVYRVVGRKRQQDDSKTWGEAPLGNPETQPATAASLWLVSLSIVTFCIFRAEGFMIAFFPILTPLLLAAQRYLRSDIRTSADSRFFSPFVNTVWGTAVAALFVILTMLDWDFRWYTLLIIPGAGLLVLFDVLTSGNIKGSRFIQPFDIENAIMPLAVRVVILLAILLGVEKVAFDFATSEPFMTLTLGLAKSLTWHFIIQTARNSSWRTVTTTATFSIVSTLDPFVQTLDTQAVSHVIASFLVLGQVIHILPRQAAAKSALWVFSLASIVPFIANTIAIQTAQSILVHSQEHPITALIHNAKADFESLVNRQSMNYTAAHDEYRRRYVVDPPPGFKAWHEYATLHQSPIIDDFDQLYHSISPLWKLSGREVNKIMTRVYETKDSDLWFCTFTSDQAQTSCSHPYRTADRNIQNYLNGMFENLRGVIPEVKFLINHLDEPRVLFPPSPVGDFHSGLNRTSNASTEFTLEHRGGEPVWDKLTKFCPTQQSTRPAQPDYPVEGYDIPFVNNLTATIDLCSHPEYSDLNGLALSPTSFKLIEGLVPVLSCGVPSTMSDFVYPPAAYIEPGFRYDEAGDVDWEAKRNNLYWAGSTTGGYANNDKWRYYHRQRFVMLAQNLERKAHYYLTEVEGVVSRVTSLFLNSRLYDVGFSRILQCEKDNCKDQSAYFPTKPWSDKDRPLRSKLVFDLDGNGISGRYYKLLASKSVPLKQTLLREWHDERLVPWVHYIPISQEMEEVPEIVAYLTGTETGEGLAREVAEEGRRWFRKALRDVDRGVYMYRLFLELARLQDVERPPWE
;
A
#
# COMPACT_ATOMS: atom_id res chain seq x y z
N MET A 1 34.94 -53.19 -6.55
CA MET A 1 34.82 -52.34 -5.34
C MET A 1 34.76 -50.87 -5.77
N TRP A 2 33.56 -50.36 -6.06
CA TRP A 2 33.34 -48.92 -6.15
C TRP A 2 33.16 -48.40 -4.72
N LYS A 3 34.16 -47.67 -4.21
CA LYS A 3 33.97 -46.86 -3.01
C LYS A 3 33.10 -45.67 -3.39
N SER A 4 31.97 -45.51 -2.72
CA SER A 4 31.15 -44.29 -2.78
C SER A 4 32.05 -43.05 -2.63
N PRO A 5 31.87 -41.98 -3.43
CA PRO A 5 32.61 -40.73 -3.27
C PRO A 5 32.29 -40.01 -1.96
N PHE A 6 31.20 -40.39 -1.30
CA PHE A 6 30.82 -39.88 0.01
C PHE A 6 31.47 -40.75 1.09
N GLY A 7 32.71 -40.41 1.46
CA GLY A 7 33.32 -40.90 2.69
C GLY A 7 32.43 -40.58 3.90
N ASN A 8 32.51 -41.38 4.97
CA ASN A 8 31.73 -41.22 6.20
C ASN A 8 31.69 -39.75 6.64
N ILE A 9 30.54 -39.08 6.46
CA ILE A 9 30.29 -37.72 6.91
C ILE A 9 30.31 -37.73 8.44
N ASP A 10 31.08 -36.82 9.06
CA ASP A 10 31.22 -36.80 10.50
C ASP A 10 29.89 -36.41 11.20
N PRO A 11 29.62 -36.94 12.41
CA PRO A 11 28.36 -36.70 13.12
C PRO A 11 28.02 -35.23 13.36
N ILE A 12 29.02 -34.35 13.50
CA ILE A 12 28.88 -32.90 13.75
C ILE A 12 28.38 -32.20 12.48
N THR A 13 28.95 -32.54 11.33
CA THR A 13 28.46 -32.06 10.03
C THR A 13 27.01 -32.52 9.80
N ILE A 14 26.66 -33.76 10.16
CA ILE A 14 25.28 -34.27 10.03
C ILE A 14 24.31 -33.49 10.93
N SER A 15 24.66 -33.26 12.21
CA SER A 15 23.77 -32.51 13.11
C SER A 15 23.61 -31.06 12.67
N THR A 16 24.69 -30.44 12.16
CA THR A 16 24.65 -29.06 11.65
C THR A 16 23.80 -28.97 10.39
N ALA A 17 23.92 -29.92 9.46
CA ALA A 17 23.09 -29.99 8.27
C ALA A 17 21.61 -30.16 8.64
N ALA A 18 21.30 -31.04 9.60
CA ALA A 18 19.93 -31.23 10.06
C ALA A 18 19.37 -29.97 10.76
N ALA A 19 20.19 -29.25 11.53
CA ALA A 19 19.82 -27.97 12.15
C ALA A 19 19.52 -26.90 11.09
N LEU A 20 20.38 -26.73 10.08
CA LEU A 20 20.15 -25.80 8.97
C LEU A 20 18.87 -26.15 8.21
N LEU A 21 18.67 -27.41 7.85
CA LEU A 21 17.48 -27.87 7.13
C LEU A 21 16.19 -27.61 7.93
N CYS A 22 16.15 -28.00 9.20
CA CYS A 22 14.98 -27.79 10.05
C CYS A 22 14.71 -26.30 10.29
N SER A 23 15.77 -25.49 10.44
CA SER A 23 15.63 -24.05 10.66
C SER A 23 15.15 -23.31 9.41
N ILE A 24 15.64 -23.66 8.21
CA ILE A 24 15.12 -23.15 6.92
C ILE A 24 13.66 -23.54 6.75
N PHE A 25 13.32 -24.81 7.02
CA PHE A 25 11.95 -25.30 6.93
C PHE A 25 11.02 -24.59 7.91
N THR A 26 11.46 -24.42 9.16
CA THR A 26 10.76 -23.63 10.18
C THR A 26 10.49 -22.20 9.69
N GLN A 27 11.49 -21.56 9.08
CA GLN A 27 11.35 -20.18 8.62
C GLN A 27 10.40 -20.06 7.40
N ARG A 28 10.39 -21.05 6.49
CA ARG A 28 9.46 -21.06 5.34
C ARG A 28 8.00 -21.33 5.73
N LEU A 29 7.76 -22.05 6.83
CA LEU A 29 6.41 -22.32 7.34
C LEU A 29 5.93 -21.28 8.36
N ALA A 30 6.80 -20.37 8.81
CA ALA A 30 6.46 -19.40 9.85
C ALA A 30 5.37 -18.45 9.38
N ALA A 31 4.31 -18.32 10.19
CA ALA A 31 3.23 -17.37 9.98
C ALA A 31 2.85 -16.74 11.32
N ARG A 32 2.64 -15.42 11.33
CA ARG A 32 2.34 -14.62 12.54
C ARG A 32 1.22 -15.22 13.39
N GLN A 33 0.14 -15.66 12.75
CA GLN A 33 -1.05 -16.24 13.41
C GLN A 33 -0.77 -17.59 14.11
N SER A 34 0.24 -18.34 13.66
CA SER A 34 0.59 -19.67 14.18
C SER A 34 1.84 -19.67 15.06
N GLU A 35 2.49 -18.51 15.24
CA GLU A 35 3.85 -18.43 15.80
C GLU A 35 3.87 -18.88 17.26
N LEU A 36 3.01 -18.31 18.13
CA LEU A 36 2.96 -18.67 19.56
C LEU A 36 2.47 -20.10 19.79
N TRP A 37 1.44 -20.53 19.06
CA TRP A 37 0.91 -21.89 19.16
C TRP A 37 1.94 -22.94 18.74
N SER A 38 2.66 -22.69 17.64
CA SER A 38 3.71 -23.61 17.17
C SER A 38 4.91 -23.64 18.11
N GLU A 39 5.27 -22.53 18.79
CA GLU A 39 6.28 -22.55 19.86
C GLU A 39 5.82 -23.44 21.02
N ALA A 40 4.58 -23.30 21.49
CA ALA A 40 4.05 -24.11 22.58
C ALA A 40 4.06 -25.61 22.23
N ILE A 41 3.64 -25.98 21.02
CA ILE A 41 3.72 -27.36 20.51
C ILE A 41 5.19 -27.81 20.39
N GLY A 42 6.08 -26.96 19.88
CA GLY A 42 7.49 -27.30 19.71
C GLY A 42 8.19 -27.63 21.02
N TRP A 43 7.95 -26.83 22.07
CA TRP A 43 8.46 -27.08 23.42
C TRP A 43 7.80 -28.28 24.10
N LEU A 44 6.51 -28.53 23.83
CA LEU A 44 5.82 -29.75 24.29
C LEU A 44 6.43 -31.02 23.68
N LEU A 45 6.76 -30.99 22.39
CA LEU A 45 7.33 -32.13 21.66
C LEU A 45 8.83 -32.34 21.92
N LEU A 46 9.58 -31.31 22.31
CA LEU A 46 11.04 -31.35 22.45
C LEU A 46 11.56 -32.49 23.36
N PRO A 47 10.98 -32.75 24.55
CA PRO A 47 11.42 -33.88 25.38
C PRO A 47 11.17 -35.24 24.73
N ILE A 48 10.12 -35.36 23.91
CA ILE A 48 9.78 -36.60 23.18
C ILE A 48 10.78 -36.82 22.05
N VAL A 49 11.01 -35.78 21.23
CA VAL A 49 12.00 -35.79 20.14
C VAL A 49 13.37 -36.16 20.69
N TYR A 50 13.79 -35.53 21.79
CA TYR A 50 15.08 -35.82 22.42
C TYR A 50 15.22 -37.29 22.84
N ARG A 51 14.19 -37.89 23.46
CA ARG A 51 14.21 -39.31 23.88
C ARG A 51 14.22 -40.27 22.70
N VAL A 52 13.40 -40.01 21.68
CA VAL A 52 13.22 -40.93 20.54
C VAL A 52 14.41 -40.87 19.58
N VAL A 53 14.85 -39.67 19.22
CA VAL A 53 15.96 -39.44 18.28
C VAL A 53 17.31 -39.66 18.98
N GLY A 54 17.44 -39.26 20.25
CA GLY A 54 18.68 -39.41 21.04
C GLY A 54 19.04 -40.87 21.35
N ARG A 55 18.05 -41.73 21.65
CA ARG A 55 18.29 -43.17 21.91
C ARG A 55 18.92 -43.91 20.74
N LYS A 56 18.61 -43.52 19.50
CA LYS A 56 19.11 -44.19 18.29
C LYS A 56 20.60 -43.92 18.03
N ARG A 57 21.13 -42.82 18.57
CA ARG A 57 22.50 -42.35 18.29
C ARG A 57 23.51 -42.67 19.39
N GLN A 58 23.08 -42.76 20.66
CA GLN A 58 23.90 -43.30 21.76
C GLN A 58 24.42 -44.71 21.48
N GLN A 59 23.71 -45.48 20.65
CA GLN A 59 24.09 -46.82 20.24
C GLN A 59 25.18 -46.84 19.13
N ASP A 60 25.26 -45.78 18.31
CA ASP A 60 26.27 -45.62 17.23
C ASP A 60 27.54 -44.87 17.68
N ASP A 61 27.40 -43.88 18.59
CA ASP A 61 28.53 -43.09 19.10
C ASP A 61 29.49 -43.94 19.96
N SER A 62 29.00 -45.01 20.60
CA SER A 62 29.83 -45.95 21.38
C SER A 62 30.86 -46.73 20.54
N LYS A 63 30.71 -46.75 19.20
CA LYS A 63 31.59 -47.47 18.27
C LYS A 63 32.61 -46.60 17.53
N THR A 64 32.49 -45.27 17.56
CA THR A 64 33.28 -44.39 16.67
C THR A 64 34.10 -43.30 17.34
N TRP A 65 33.87 -42.96 18.62
CA TRP A 65 34.65 -41.95 19.32
C TRP A 65 35.06 -42.37 20.73
N GLY A 66 36.36 -42.26 21.00
CA GLY A 66 36.87 -42.05 22.36
C GLY A 66 36.57 -40.62 22.81
N GLU A 67 36.61 -40.40 24.13
CA GLU A 67 36.22 -39.19 24.89
C GLU A 67 36.22 -37.85 24.11
N ALA A 68 35.14 -37.08 24.29
CA ALA A 68 34.96 -35.76 23.68
C ALA A 68 36.15 -34.82 24.01
N PRO A 69 36.62 -33.99 23.07
CA PRO A 69 37.81 -33.14 23.25
C PRO A 69 37.64 -32.00 24.26
N LEU A 70 36.43 -31.81 24.79
CA LEU A 70 36.12 -30.99 25.95
C LEU A 70 35.70 -31.95 27.06
N GLY A 71 36.65 -32.30 27.95
CA GLY A 71 36.39 -33.24 29.03
C GLY A 71 35.14 -32.86 29.82
N ASN A 72 34.32 -33.85 30.21
CA ASN A 72 33.09 -33.66 30.99
C ASN A 72 33.44 -32.98 32.34
N PRO A 73 33.12 -31.70 32.56
CA PRO A 73 33.12 -31.16 33.91
C PRO A 73 31.86 -31.68 34.61
N GLU A 74 31.93 -31.97 35.91
CA GLU A 74 30.73 -32.19 36.73
C GLU A 74 29.89 -30.91 36.75
N THR A 75 28.95 -30.77 35.80
CA THR A 75 27.99 -29.68 35.77
C THR A 75 26.97 -29.85 36.89
N GLN A 76 26.85 -28.84 37.75
CA GLN A 76 25.85 -28.81 38.83
C GLN A 76 24.42 -28.77 38.26
N PRO A 77 23.42 -29.35 38.97
CA PRO A 77 22.03 -29.29 38.54
C PRO A 77 21.51 -27.85 38.48
N ALA A 78 20.72 -27.54 37.46
CA ALA A 78 20.19 -26.20 37.21
C ALA A 78 19.41 -25.66 38.41
N THR A 79 19.73 -24.44 38.86
CA THR A 79 18.95 -23.76 39.91
C THR A 79 17.59 -23.32 39.38
N ALA A 80 16.56 -23.31 40.24
CA ALA A 80 15.21 -22.87 39.88
C ALA A 80 15.18 -21.43 39.31
N ALA A 81 16.02 -20.55 39.85
CA ALA A 81 16.17 -19.17 39.37
C ALA A 81 16.71 -19.12 37.93
N SER A 82 17.73 -19.93 37.61
CA SER A 82 18.30 -20.00 36.26
C SER A 82 17.31 -20.56 35.25
N LEU A 83 16.53 -21.58 35.64
CA LEU A 83 15.48 -22.16 34.80
C LEU A 83 14.35 -21.18 34.48
N TRP A 84 13.89 -20.39 35.47
CA TRP A 84 12.85 -19.38 35.24
C TRP A 84 13.34 -18.22 34.39
N LEU A 85 14.57 -17.75 34.61
CA LEU A 85 15.16 -16.66 33.85
C LEU A 85 15.38 -17.05 32.38
N VAL A 86 15.86 -18.28 32.12
CA VAL A 86 15.96 -18.85 30.77
C VAL A 86 14.58 -19.00 30.12
N SER A 87 13.59 -19.52 30.85
CA SER A 87 12.23 -19.70 30.33
C SER A 87 11.57 -18.35 29.97
N LEU A 88 11.73 -17.33 30.82
CA LEU A 88 11.21 -15.99 30.57
C LEU A 88 11.89 -15.34 29.35
N SER A 89 13.20 -15.56 29.17
CA SER A 89 13.95 -15.07 28.01
C SER A 89 13.47 -15.72 26.71
N ILE A 90 13.24 -17.04 26.71
CA ILE A 90 12.69 -17.79 25.57
C ILE A 90 11.28 -17.27 25.22
N VAL A 91 10.40 -17.14 26.21
CA VAL A 91 9.02 -16.68 25.99
C VAL A 91 8.98 -15.25 25.48
N THR A 92 9.80 -14.37 26.06
CA THR A 92 9.96 -12.99 25.58
C THR A 92 10.36 -13.00 24.10
N PHE A 93 11.37 -13.79 23.71
CA PHE A 93 11.74 -13.94 22.30
C PHE A 93 10.59 -14.43 21.42
N CYS A 94 9.80 -15.40 21.87
CA CYS A 94 8.64 -15.91 21.12
C CYS A 94 7.58 -14.83 20.87
N ILE A 95 7.26 -14.00 21.88
CA ILE A 95 6.32 -12.88 21.74
C ILE A 95 6.81 -11.90 20.69
N PHE A 96 8.06 -11.46 20.80
CA PHE A 96 8.57 -10.49 19.85
C PHE A 96 8.73 -11.05 18.43
N ARG A 97 8.99 -12.36 18.29
CA ARG A 97 8.99 -13.03 16.98
C ARG A 97 7.58 -13.09 16.40
N ALA A 98 6.56 -13.34 17.22
CA ALA A 98 5.15 -13.27 16.80
C ALA A 98 4.73 -11.84 16.40
N GLU A 99 5.24 -10.81 17.06
CA GLU A 99 4.94 -9.42 16.71
C GLU A 99 5.73 -8.91 15.50
N GLY A 100 6.69 -9.67 14.96
CA GLY A 100 7.40 -9.37 13.71
C GLY A 100 8.56 -8.36 13.83
N PHE A 101 8.76 -7.72 14.98
CA PHE A 101 9.72 -6.61 15.14
C PHE A 101 11.19 -7.04 15.38
N MET A 102 11.47 -8.31 15.67
CA MET A 102 12.76 -8.73 16.25
C MET A 102 13.75 -9.46 15.33
N ILE A 103 13.31 -9.92 14.16
CA ILE A 103 14.11 -10.83 13.34
C ILE A 103 15.38 -10.13 12.81
N ALA A 104 15.29 -8.83 12.52
CA ALA A 104 16.38 -8.07 11.92
C ALA A 104 17.61 -7.88 12.82
N PHE A 105 17.47 -7.80 14.16
CA PHE A 105 18.59 -7.56 15.09
C PHE A 105 19.23 -8.82 15.64
N PHE A 106 18.66 -9.99 15.33
CA PHE A 106 19.19 -11.28 15.70
C PHE A 106 20.70 -11.47 15.38
N PRO A 107 21.25 -10.95 14.25
CA PRO A 107 22.68 -11.05 13.93
C PRO A 107 23.62 -10.40 14.97
N ILE A 108 23.18 -9.39 15.75
CA ILE A 108 24.00 -8.72 16.77
C ILE A 108 24.39 -9.66 17.92
N LEU A 109 23.65 -10.75 18.13
CA LEU A 109 23.98 -11.71 19.20
C LEU A 109 25.32 -12.41 18.96
N THR A 110 25.71 -12.64 17.70
CA THR A 110 26.98 -13.30 17.37
C THR A 110 28.21 -12.52 17.87
N PRO A 111 28.40 -11.22 17.56
CA PRO A 111 29.52 -10.44 18.09
C PRO A 111 29.45 -10.25 19.61
N LEU A 112 28.26 -10.08 20.19
CA LEU A 112 28.11 -9.91 21.64
C LEU A 112 28.49 -11.19 22.39
N LEU A 113 28.11 -12.37 21.90
CA LEU A 113 28.51 -13.64 22.48
C LEU A 113 30.02 -13.88 22.35
N LEU A 114 30.63 -13.48 21.24
CA LEU A 114 32.08 -13.56 21.09
C LEU A 114 32.80 -12.62 22.07
N ALA A 115 32.27 -11.41 22.29
CA ALA A 115 32.82 -10.46 23.26
C ALA A 115 32.71 -10.99 24.69
N ALA A 116 31.55 -11.53 25.07
CA ALA A 116 31.33 -12.18 26.36
C ALA A 116 32.30 -13.36 26.56
N GLN A 117 32.40 -14.27 25.58
CA GLN A 117 33.32 -15.42 25.63
C GLN A 117 34.78 -15.01 25.80
N ARG A 118 35.24 -13.96 25.11
CA ARG A 118 36.62 -13.44 25.24
C ARG A 118 36.88 -12.79 26.59
N TYR A 119 35.92 -12.01 27.10
CA TYR A 119 36.01 -11.39 28.43
C TYR A 119 36.10 -12.46 29.53
N LEU A 120 35.37 -13.55 29.33
CA LEU A 120 35.23 -14.67 30.25
C LEU A 120 36.34 -15.75 30.14
N ARG A 121 37.36 -15.56 29.28
CA ARG A 121 38.55 -16.44 29.13
C ARG A 121 38.26 -17.94 28.89
N SER A 122 37.23 -18.27 28.11
CA SER A 122 37.04 -19.66 27.64
C SER A 122 37.89 -19.93 26.39
N ASP A 123 38.98 -20.69 26.55
CA ASP A 123 39.83 -21.11 25.44
C ASP A 123 39.09 -22.12 24.54
N ILE A 124 38.48 -21.64 23.45
CA ILE A 124 38.00 -22.49 22.36
C ILE A 124 38.83 -22.16 21.11
N ARG A 125 39.71 -23.09 20.72
CA ARG A 125 40.45 -23.05 19.45
C ARG A 125 39.48 -23.24 18.29
N THR A 126 39.05 -22.13 17.68
CA THR A 126 38.33 -22.16 16.41
C THR A 126 39.25 -22.49 15.24
N SER A 127 38.73 -23.29 14.31
CA SER A 127 39.41 -23.78 13.13
C SER A 127 39.47 -22.73 12.01
N ALA A 128 40.33 -21.72 12.11
CA ALA A 128 40.56 -20.83 10.96
C ALA A 128 41.51 -21.47 9.93
N ASP A 129 40.96 -22.34 9.09
CA ASP A 129 41.70 -22.84 7.91
C ASP A 129 41.56 -21.91 6.69
N SER A 130 40.66 -20.90 6.76
CA SER A 130 40.44 -19.89 5.72
C SER A 130 40.91 -18.50 6.16
N ARG A 131 41.79 -17.88 5.36
CA ARG A 131 42.21 -16.47 5.55
C ARG A 131 41.05 -15.49 5.36
N PHE A 132 40.06 -15.83 4.53
CA PHE A 132 38.95 -14.95 4.20
C PHE A 132 37.91 -14.85 5.32
N PHE A 133 37.49 -15.99 5.90
CA PHE A 133 36.45 -16.01 6.94
C PHE A 133 36.97 -15.79 8.37
N SER A 134 38.28 -15.95 8.60
CA SER A 134 38.89 -15.79 9.94
C SER A 134 38.53 -14.46 10.63
N PRO A 135 38.60 -13.29 9.96
CA PRO A 135 38.21 -12.02 10.58
C PRO A 135 36.75 -12.01 11.02
N PHE A 136 35.84 -12.53 10.18
CA PHE A 136 34.39 -12.52 10.39
C PHE A 136 33.88 -13.57 11.38
N VAL A 137 34.73 -14.48 11.85
CA VAL A 137 34.37 -15.55 12.81
C VAL A 137 35.08 -15.37 14.15
N ASN A 138 36.33 -14.94 14.13
CA ASN A 138 37.19 -14.96 15.31
C ASN A 138 37.39 -13.60 15.95
N THR A 139 37.07 -12.49 15.27
CA THR A 139 37.25 -11.14 15.81
C THR A 139 35.90 -10.50 16.10
N VAL A 140 35.78 -9.85 17.26
CA VAL A 140 34.55 -9.12 17.65
C VAL A 140 34.19 -8.08 16.59
N TRP A 141 35.19 -7.33 16.10
CA TRP A 141 35.02 -6.34 15.05
C TRP A 141 34.49 -6.95 13.74
N GLY A 142 35.12 -8.01 13.23
CA GLY A 142 34.67 -8.66 12.00
C GLY A 142 33.27 -9.27 12.11
N THR A 143 32.95 -9.92 13.25
CA THR A 143 31.58 -10.40 13.50
C THR A 143 30.57 -9.26 13.61
N ALA A 144 30.97 -8.09 14.13
CA ALA A 144 30.10 -6.91 14.24
C ALA A 144 29.84 -6.27 12.87
N VAL A 145 30.86 -6.19 12.01
CA VAL A 145 30.70 -5.73 10.62
C VAL A 145 29.78 -6.67 9.83
N ALA A 146 29.96 -7.99 9.97
CA ALA A 146 29.07 -8.96 9.34
C ALA A 146 27.62 -8.82 9.84
N ALA A 147 27.43 -8.71 11.15
CA ALA A 147 26.11 -8.51 11.75
C ALA A 147 25.46 -7.20 11.27
N LEU A 148 26.22 -6.10 11.25
CA LEU A 148 25.75 -4.81 10.75
C LEU A 148 25.32 -4.89 9.28
N PHE A 149 26.14 -5.51 8.43
CA PHE A 149 25.78 -5.72 7.03
C PHE A 149 24.47 -6.49 6.90
N VAL A 150 24.32 -7.63 7.60
CA VAL A 150 23.09 -8.42 7.57
C VAL A 150 21.88 -7.61 8.05
N ILE A 151 22.03 -6.85 9.15
CA ILE A 151 20.98 -5.97 9.67
C ILE A 151 20.57 -4.95 8.61
N LEU A 152 21.54 -4.26 7.99
CA LEU A 152 21.27 -3.27 6.96
C LEU A 152 20.54 -3.88 5.76
N THR A 153 20.91 -5.10 5.35
CA THR A 153 20.22 -5.81 4.25
C THR A 153 18.80 -6.25 4.61
N MET A 154 18.50 -6.45 5.89
CA MET A 154 17.16 -6.83 6.36
C MET A 154 16.27 -5.62 6.68
N LEU A 155 16.86 -4.47 7.00
CA LEU A 155 16.15 -3.25 7.40
C LEU A 155 15.90 -2.27 6.24
N ASP A 156 16.36 -2.58 5.04
CA ASP A 156 16.28 -1.70 3.87
C ASP A 156 16.79 -0.28 4.14
N TRP A 157 17.76 -0.15 5.06
CA TRP A 157 18.33 1.12 5.52
C TRP A 157 17.36 2.05 6.28
N ASP A 158 16.29 1.51 6.89
CA ASP A 158 15.37 2.29 7.74
C ASP A 158 15.58 2.01 9.24
N PHE A 159 15.72 3.09 10.03
CA PHE A 159 16.17 3.09 11.43
C PHE A 159 15.15 3.68 12.44
N ARG A 160 13.85 3.78 12.10
CA ARG A 160 12.88 4.57 12.88
C ARG A 160 12.21 3.93 14.11
N TRP A 161 12.22 2.60 14.32
CA TRP A 161 11.41 1.95 15.40
C TRP A 161 12.20 1.20 16.49
N TYR A 162 13.51 1.37 16.59
CA TYR A 162 14.38 0.33 17.19
C TYR A 162 14.75 0.49 18.68
N THR A 163 14.25 1.52 19.40
CA THR A 163 14.52 1.66 20.85
C THR A 163 13.84 0.56 21.69
N LEU A 164 12.73 0.00 21.22
CA LEU A 164 11.99 -1.07 21.90
C LEU A 164 12.65 -2.46 21.80
N LEU A 165 13.70 -2.62 20.99
CA LEU A 165 14.32 -3.92 20.68
C LEU A 165 15.54 -4.26 21.55
N ILE A 166 15.99 -3.30 22.38
CA ILE A 166 17.06 -3.52 23.36
C ILE A 166 16.66 -4.60 24.37
N ILE A 167 15.38 -4.62 24.76
CA ILE A 167 14.83 -5.50 25.80
C ILE A 167 14.98 -6.99 25.43
N PRO A 168 14.45 -7.47 24.28
CA PRO A 168 14.60 -8.86 23.87
C PRO A 168 16.03 -9.22 23.42
N GLY A 169 16.79 -8.27 22.85
CA GLY A 169 18.22 -8.47 22.56
C GLY A 169 19.04 -8.75 23.84
N ALA A 170 18.75 -8.01 24.92
CA ALA A 170 19.33 -8.24 26.24
C ALA A 170 18.89 -9.59 26.82
N GLY A 171 17.61 -9.96 26.69
CA GLY A 171 17.11 -11.28 27.14
C GLY A 171 17.78 -12.46 26.43
N LEU A 172 17.98 -12.38 25.11
CA LEU A 172 18.71 -13.40 24.35
C LEU A 172 20.20 -13.45 24.70
N LEU A 173 20.82 -12.30 24.93
CA LEU A 173 22.21 -12.24 25.39
C LEU A 173 22.36 -12.92 26.75
N VAL A 174 21.46 -12.63 27.69
CA VAL A 174 21.42 -13.29 29.00
C VAL A 174 21.22 -14.80 28.82
N LEU A 175 20.25 -15.24 28.00
CA LEU A 175 20.02 -16.67 27.72
C LEU A 175 21.30 -17.38 27.24
N PHE A 176 21.97 -16.83 26.24
CA PHE A 176 23.15 -17.47 25.66
C PHE A 176 24.40 -17.32 26.55
N ASP A 177 24.51 -16.28 27.37
CA ASP A 177 25.58 -16.13 28.36
C ASP A 177 25.48 -17.21 29.45
N VAL A 178 24.27 -17.51 29.92
CA VAL A 178 24.00 -18.61 30.86
C VAL A 178 24.34 -19.97 30.26
N LEU A 179 24.02 -20.18 28.98
CA LEU A 179 24.31 -21.43 28.28
C LEU A 179 25.79 -21.61 27.90
N THR A 180 26.56 -20.51 27.79
CA THR A 180 27.99 -20.55 27.41
C THR A 180 28.95 -20.54 28.59
N SER A 181 28.56 -20.04 29.76
CA SER A 181 29.43 -19.80 30.92
C SER A 181 29.90 -21.05 31.69
N GLY A 182 29.78 -22.25 31.12
CA GLY A 182 30.09 -23.56 31.75
C GLY A 182 31.48 -23.77 32.35
N ASN A 183 32.38 -22.78 32.35
CA ASN A 183 33.78 -22.92 32.79
C ASN A 183 34.29 -21.82 33.74
N ILE A 184 33.42 -21.03 34.38
CA ILE A 184 33.88 -19.85 35.13
C ILE A 184 33.51 -19.95 36.61
N LYS A 185 34.53 -20.14 37.44
CA LYS A 185 34.44 -19.91 38.88
C LYS A 185 34.31 -18.41 39.14
N GLY A 186 33.11 -17.91 39.46
CA GLY A 186 32.97 -16.53 39.96
C GLY A 186 31.59 -15.86 39.90
N SER A 187 30.63 -16.32 39.10
CA SER A 187 29.29 -15.71 39.08
C SER A 187 28.45 -16.21 40.28
N ARG A 188 28.05 -15.30 41.18
CA ARG A 188 27.26 -15.62 42.38
C ARG A 188 25.74 -15.70 42.14
N PHE A 189 25.24 -15.22 41.00
CA PHE A 189 23.80 -15.09 40.75
C PHE A 189 23.25 -16.01 39.67
N ILE A 190 24.08 -16.50 38.74
CA ILE A 190 23.62 -17.41 37.69
C ILE A 190 24.65 -18.54 37.51
N GLN A 191 24.19 -19.77 37.68
CA GLN A 191 25.02 -20.96 37.48
C GLN A 191 24.74 -21.55 36.09
N PRO A 192 25.77 -21.77 35.25
CA PRO A 192 25.62 -22.49 34.01
C PRO A 192 25.18 -23.93 34.31
N PHE A 193 24.32 -24.48 33.46
CA PHE A 193 23.80 -25.84 33.60
C PHE A 193 23.75 -26.53 32.26
N ASP A 194 23.79 -27.86 32.28
CA ASP A 194 23.64 -28.67 31.08
C ASP A 194 22.20 -28.62 30.57
N ILE A 195 22.02 -28.07 29.37
CA ILE A 195 20.70 -27.91 28.76
C ILE A 195 20.03 -29.26 28.53
N GLU A 196 20.78 -30.34 28.23
CA GLU A 196 20.23 -31.68 27.95
C GLU A 196 19.46 -32.22 29.16
N ASN A 197 20.05 -32.08 30.34
CA ASN A 197 19.44 -32.46 31.61
C ASN A 197 18.31 -31.51 32.05
N ALA A 198 18.26 -30.31 31.49
CA ALA A 198 17.26 -29.29 31.77
C ALA A 198 16.13 -29.19 30.73
N ILE A 199 16.11 -29.99 29.67
CA ILE A 199 15.07 -29.93 28.60
C ILE A 199 13.67 -30.06 29.19
N MET A 200 13.43 -31.08 30.02
CA MET A 200 12.11 -31.33 30.62
C MET A 200 11.66 -30.18 31.55
N PRO A 201 12.45 -29.74 32.55
CA PRO A 201 12.04 -28.64 33.41
C PRO A 201 11.91 -27.29 32.68
N LEU A 202 12.64 -27.06 31.59
CA LEU A 202 12.48 -25.87 30.74
C LEU A 202 11.19 -25.94 29.91
N ALA A 203 10.95 -27.06 29.22
CA ALA A 203 9.76 -27.27 28.40
C ALA A 203 8.47 -27.02 29.19
N VAL A 204 8.37 -27.55 30.41
CA VAL A 204 7.20 -27.34 31.28
C VAL A 204 6.99 -25.85 31.59
N ARG A 205 8.05 -25.12 31.96
CA ARG A 205 7.94 -23.69 32.29
C ARG A 205 7.59 -22.83 31.09
N VAL A 206 8.22 -23.09 29.94
CA VAL A 206 7.95 -22.36 28.69
C VAL A 206 6.50 -22.60 28.23
N VAL A 207 6.03 -23.85 28.25
CA VAL A 207 4.65 -24.18 27.88
C VAL A 207 3.63 -23.53 28.83
N ILE A 208 3.88 -23.50 30.14
CA ILE A 208 3.01 -22.82 31.11
C ILE A 208 2.94 -21.31 30.81
N LEU A 209 4.09 -20.66 30.61
CA LEU A 209 4.15 -19.22 30.32
C LEU A 209 3.46 -18.89 28.99
N LEU A 210 3.69 -19.67 27.93
CA LEU A 210 3.02 -19.50 26.64
C LEU A 210 1.50 -19.76 26.74
N ALA A 211 1.07 -20.74 27.53
CA ALA A 211 -0.36 -21.00 27.75
C ALA A 211 -1.05 -19.85 28.49
N ILE A 212 -0.38 -19.22 29.47
CA ILE A 212 -0.89 -18.02 30.14
C ILE A 212 -1.02 -16.87 29.14
N LEU A 213 0.00 -16.63 28.31
CA LEU A 213 -0.02 -15.60 27.26
C LEU A 213 -1.15 -15.81 26.26
N LEU A 214 -1.28 -17.03 25.71
CA LEU A 214 -2.36 -17.40 24.80
C LEU A 214 -3.73 -17.26 25.48
N GLY A 215 -3.83 -17.54 26.77
CA GLY A 215 -5.05 -17.35 27.56
C GLY A 215 -5.42 -15.87 27.75
N VAL A 216 -4.45 -15.02 28.06
CA VAL A 216 -4.64 -13.56 28.15
C VAL A 216 -5.03 -13.00 26.78
N GLU A 217 -4.35 -13.42 25.72
CA GLU A 217 -4.63 -13.01 24.35
C GLU A 217 -6.04 -13.40 23.92
N LYS A 218 -6.44 -14.65 24.23
CA LYS A 218 -7.81 -15.15 23.99
C LYS A 218 -8.87 -14.32 24.70
N VAL A 219 -8.65 -13.98 25.97
CA VAL A 219 -9.63 -13.21 26.76
C VAL A 219 -9.69 -11.75 26.34
N ALA A 220 -8.57 -11.19 25.86
CA ALA A 220 -8.47 -9.77 25.55
C ALA A 220 -8.75 -9.41 24.08
N PHE A 221 -8.63 -10.35 23.13
CA PHE A 221 -8.51 -9.98 21.72
C PHE A 221 -9.26 -10.82 20.68
N ASP A 222 -9.95 -11.90 21.08
CA ASP A 222 -10.65 -12.86 20.20
C ASP A 222 -9.76 -13.45 19.06
N PHE A 223 -9.99 -14.70 18.65
CA PHE A 223 -8.99 -15.44 17.89
C PHE A 223 -8.82 -15.00 16.42
N ALA A 224 -7.57 -14.95 15.96
CA ALA A 224 -7.27 -15.27 14.55
C ALA A 224 -7.37 -16.80 14.35
N THR A 225 -8.06 -17.24 13.30
CA THR A 225 -8.18 -18.66 12.94
C THR A 225 -6.82 -19.23 12.54
N SER A 226 -6.25 -20.15 13.31
CA SER A 226 -5.01 -20.85 12.94
C SER A 226 -5.33 -22.19 12.27
N GLU A 227 -4.62 -22.52 11.19
CA GLU A 227 -4.72 -23.86 10.59
C GLU A 227 -4.04 -24.90 11.50
N PRO A 228 -4.77 -25.89 12.05
CA PRO A 228 -4.22 -26.80 13.04
C PRO A 228 -3.07 -27.66 12.50
N PHE A 229 -3.18 -28.08 11.24
CA PHE A 229 -2.20 -28.94 10.58
C PHE A 229 -0.87 -28.22 10.36
N MET A 230 -0.92 -27.00 9.85
CA MET A 230 0.27 -26.16 9.65
C MET A 230 0.95 -25.82 10.97
N THR A 231 0.17 -25.50 12.00
CA THR A 231 0.68 -25.17 13.34
C THR A 231 1.38 -26.37 13.98
N LEU A 232 0.83 -27.58 13.85
CA LEU A 232 1.44 -28.81 14.34
C LEU A 232 2.75 -29.13 13.60
N THR A 233 2.75 -28.99 12.27
CA THR A 233 3.93 -29.24 11.43
C THR A 233 5.06 -28.26 11.76
N LEU A 234 4.74 -26.98 11.90
CA LEU A 234 5.68 -25.94 12.33
C LEU A 234 6.21 -26.21 13.74
N GLY A 235 5.35 -26.64 14.68
CA GLY A 235 5.78 -27.02 16.02
C GLY A 235 6.75 -28.19 16.04
N LEU A 236 6.49 -29.25 15.27
CA LEU A 236 7.42 -30.37 15.12
C LEU A 236 8.75 -29.92 14.50
N ALA A 237 8.72 -29.07 13.47
CA ALA A 237 9.92 -28.52 12.85
C ALA A 237 10.76 -27.69 13.83
N LYS A 238 10.12 -26.84 14.65
CA LYS A 238 10.76 -26.07 15.73
C LYS A 238 11.41 -27.00 16.76
N SER A 239 10.72 -28.07 17.15
CA SER A 239 11.23 -29.09 18.07
C SER A 239 12.49 -29.80 17.56
N LEU A 240 12.46 -30.24 16.29
CA LEU A 240 13.62 -30.84 15.62
C LEU A 240 14.78 -29.84 15.46
N THR A 241 14.46 -28.58 15.16
CA THR A 241 15.45 -27.49 15.08
C THR A 241 16.19 -27.35 16.41
N TRP A 242 15.47 -27.24 17.53
CA TRP A 242 16.07 -27.18 18.87
C TRP A 242 16.95 -28.40 19.17
N HIS A 243 16.48 -29.62 18.85
CA HIS A 243 17.24 -30.85 19.08
C HIS A 243 18.61 -30.84 18.36
N PHE A 244 18.63 -30.58 17.06
CA PHE A 244 19.87 -30.60 16.28
C PHE A 244 20.78 -29.40 16.56
N ILE A 245 20.21 -28.25 16.90
CA ILE A 245 20.97 -27.06 17.33
C ILE A 245 21.68 -27.33 18.65
N ILE A 246 21.01 -27.94 19.65
CA ILE A 246 21.63 -28.31 20.93
C ILE A 246 22.81 -29.27 20.69
N GLN A 247 22.60 -30.30 19.86
CA GLN A 247 23.66 -31.26 19.53
C GLN A 247 24.86 -30.60 18.84
N THR A 248 24.59 -29.66 17.94
CA THR A 248 25.64 -28.92 17.23
C THR A 248 26.40 -27.99 18.17
N ALA A 249 25.69 -27.28 19.05
CA ALA A 249 26.29 -26.37 20.03
C ALA A 249 27.20 -27.11 21.03
N ARG A 250 26.80 -28.30 21.49
CA ARG A 250 27.60 -29.16 22.37
C ARG A 250 28.98 -29.49 21.78
N ASN A 251 29.01 -29.77 20.48
CA ASN A 251 30.23 -30.18 19.78
C ASN A 251 30.99 -28.99 19.16
N SER A 252 30.50 -27.75 19.29
CA SER A 252 31.11 -26.55 18.71
C SER A 252 31.01 -25.35 19.65
N SER A 253 30.01 -24.49 19.46
CA SER A 253 29.73 -23.30 20.27
C SER A 253 28.27 -22.90 20.13
N TRP A 254 27.70 -22.27 21.16
CA TRP A 254 26.39 -21.63 21.05
C TRP A 254 26.34 -20.47 20.04
N ARG A 255 27.50 -19.97 19.57
CA ARG A 255 27.57 -19.04 18.42
C ARG A 255 27.04 -19.66 17.12
N THR A 256 27.06 -20.98 17.00
CA THR A 256 26.48 -21.69 15.86
C THR A 256 24.96 -21.54 15.84
N VAL A 257 24.31 -21.37 16.99
CA VAL A 257 22.85 -21.19 17.09
C VAL A 257 22.43 -19.86 16.47
N THR A 258 23.10 -18.78 16.85
CA THR A 258 22.78 -17.44 16.36
C THR A 258 23.05 -17.32 14.86
N THR A 259 24.19 -17.83 14.40
CA THR A 259 24.52 -17.83 12.96
C THR A 259 23.62 -18.75 12.13
N THR A 260 23.21 -19.92 12.63
CA THR A 260 22.27 -20.84 11.93
C THR A 260 20.89 -20.22 11.77
N ALA A 261 20.36 -19.60 12.83
CA ALA A 261 19.07 -18.92 12.75
C ALA A 261 19.16 -17.66 11.87
N THR A 262 20.22 -16.84 11.97
CA THR A 262 20.45 -15.72 11.04
C THR A 262 20.50 -16.19 9.59
N PHE A 263 21.23 -17.27 9.29
CA PHE A 263 21.31 -17.81 7.94
C PHE A 263 19.93 -18.23 7.45
N SER A 264 19.16 -18.95 8.27
CA SER A 264 17.83 -19.44 7.90
C SER A 264 16.86 -18.28 7.59
N ILE A 265 16.94 -17.20 8.36
CA ILE A 265 16.17 -15.97 8.11
C ILE A 265 16.55 -15.36 6.76
N VAL A 266 17.83 -15.04 6.55
CA VAL A 266 18.26 -14.27 5.37
C VAL A 266 18.17 -15.12 4.09
N SER A 267 18.45 -16.42 4.17
CA SER A 267 18.43 -17.33 3.01
C SER A 267 17.02 -17.70 2.53
N THR A 268 15.99 -17.40 3.32
CA THR A 268 14.59 -17.68 2.97
C THR A 268 13.80 -16.44 2.59
N LEU A 269 14.44 -15.26 2.57
CA LEU A 269 13.85 -14.05 2.02
C LEU A 269 13.55 -14.28 0.54
N ASP A 270 12.29 -14.07 0.16
CA ASP A 270 11.84 -14.33 -1.20
C ASP A 270 12.32 -13.20 -2.14
N PRO A 271 13.17 -13.50 -3.14
CA PRO A 271 13.60 -12.48 -4.10
C PRO A 271 12.45 -12.00 -5.00
N PHE A 272 11.34 -12.75 -5.11
CA PHE A 272 10.19 -12.36 -5.93
C PHE A 272 9.37 -11.21 -5.33
N VAL A 273 9.53 -10.89 -4.05
CA VAL A 273 8.80 -9.78 -3.39
C VAL A 273 9.65 -8.52 -3.18
N GLN A 274 10.94 -8.56 -3.52
CA GLN A 274 11.83 -7.41 -3.34
C GLN A 274 11.55 -6.31 -4.39
N THR A 275 11.86 -5.07 -4.05
CA THR A 275 11.62 -3.93 -4.97
C THR A 275 12.87 -3.49 -5.70
N LEU A 276 14.06 -3.98 -5.28
CA LEU A 276 15.35 -3.60 -5.85
C LEU A 276 16.24 -4.80 -6.11
N ASP A 277 16.99 -4.76 -7.22
CA ASP A 277 17.97 -5.80 -7.55
C ASP A 277 19.14 -5.81 -6.57
N THR A 278 19.59 -4.63 -6.15
CA THR A 278 20.65 -4.49 -5.14
C THR A 278 20.25 -5.14 -3.82
N GLN A 279 18.97 -5.07 -3.46
CA GLN A 279 18.41 -5.71 -2.27
C GLN A 279 18.47 -7.23 -2.40
N ALA A 280 17.94 -7.79 -3.49
CA ALA A 280 17.95 -9.24 -3.72
C ALA A 280 19.38 -9.81 -3.79
N VAL A 281 20.31 -9.13 -4.46
CA VAL A 281 21.73 -9.52 -4.49
C VAL A 281 22.34 -9.45 -3.09
N SER A 282 22.04 -8.40 -2.32
CA SER A 282 22.57 -8.25 -0.96
C SER A 282 22.13 -9.37 -0.03
N HIS A 283 20.91 -9.92 -0.17
CA HIS A 283 20.42 -11.07 0.58
C HIS A 283 21.21 -12.34 0.27
N VAL A 284 21.57 -12.57 -1.00
CA VAL A 284 22.41 -13.71 -1.40
C VAL A 284 23.81 -13.58 -0.80
N ILE A 285 24.41 -12.39 -0.88
CA ILE A 285 25.74 -12.11 -0.31
C ILE A 285 25.72 -12.30 1.22
N ALA A 286 24.71 -11.75 1.90
CA ALA A 286 24.53 -11.89 3.33
C ALA A 286 24.34 -13.36 3.74
N SER A 287 23.53 -14.12 3.01
CA SER A 287 23.35 -15.56 3.23
C SER A 287 24.66 -16.33 3.10
N PHE A 288 25.47 -16.03 2.07
CA PHE A 288 26.76 -16.68 1.85
C PHE A 288 27.75 -16.36 2.98
N LEU A 289 27.80 -15.10 3.41
CA LEU A 289 28.63 -14.66 4.53
C LEU A 289 28.28 -15.40 5.82
N VAL A 290 26.99 -15.48 6.17
CA VAL A 290 26.54 -16.13 7.41
C VAL A 290 26.70 -17.65 7.34
N LEU A 291 26.46 -18.28 6.19
CA LEU A 291 26.75 -19.71 6.01
C LEU A 291 28.25 -20.00 6.18
N GLY A 292 29.11 -19.13 5.65
CA GLY A 292 30.55 -19.19 5.89
C GLY A 292 30.90 -19.07 7.37
N GLN A 293 30.20 -18.22 8.14
CA GLN A 293 30.36 -18.16 9.59
C GLN A 293 29.98 -19.49 10.25
N VAL A 294 28.83 -20.09 9.91
CA VAL A 294 28.40 -21.40 10.44
C VAL A 294 29.48 -22.47 10.20
N ILE A 295 29.97 -22.59 8.96
CA ILE A 295 30.96 -23.60 8.56
C ILE A 295 32.29 -23.42 9.28
N HIS A 296 32.74 -22.18 9.45
CA HIS A 296 34.05 -21.88 10.05
C HIS A 296 34.03 -21.77 11.59
N ILE A 297 32.85 -21.74 12.22
CA ILE A 297 32.71 -21.95 13.68
C ILE A 297 32.91 -23.42 14.05
N LEU A 298 32.61 -24.36 13.13
CA LEU A 298 32.77 -25.79 13.37
C LEU A 298 34.24 -26.20 13.62
N PRO A 299 34.47 -27.22 14.46
CA PRO A 299 35.81 -27.68 14.82
C PRO A 299 36.56 -28.30 13.63
N ARG A 300 37.91 -28.41 13.73
CA ARG A 300 38.76 -29.02 12.68
C ARG A 300 38.40 -30.47 12.38
N GLN A 301 37.88 -31.18 13.38
CA GLN A 301 37.49 -32.59 13.32
C GLN A 301 36.29 -32.83 12.39
N ALA A 302 35.53 -31.79 12.03
CA ALA A 302 34.45 -31.86 11.06
C ALA A 302 35.02 -31.88 9.63
N ALA A 303 35.55 -33.04 9.21
CA ALA A 303 36.23 -33.20 7.93
C ALA A 303 35.32 -32.93 6.71
N ALA A 304 34.00 -33.10 6.86
CA ALA A 304 33.02 -32.89 5.79
C ALA A 304 32.32 -31.52 5.85
N LYS A 305 32.78 -30.57 6.69
CA LYS A 305 32.12 -29.26 6.87
C LYS A 305 31.94 -28.44 5.58
N SER A 306 32.78 -28.67 4.56
CA SER A 306 32.63 -28.02 3.25
C SER A 306 31.36 -28.46 2.50
N ALA A 307 30.82 -29.65 2.77
CA ALA A 307 29.58 -30.12 2.17
C ALA A 307 28.37 -29.24 2.55
N LEU A 308 28.44 -28.52 3.68
CA LEU A 308 27.39 -27.60 4.11
C LEU A 308 27.21 -26.39 3.17
N TRP A 309 28.17 -26.11 2.28
CA TRP A 309 27.98 -25.09 1.23
C TRP A 309 26.81 -25.38 0.30
N VAL A 310 26.31 -26.63 0.23
CA VAL A 310 25.08 -26.98 -0.49
C VAL A 310 23.87 -26.15 -0.04
N PHE A 311 23.84 -25.72 1.23
CA PHE A 311 22.76 -24.88 1.74
C PHE A 311 22.72 -23.48 1.13
N SER A 312 23.80 -23.00 0.48
CA SER A 312 23.77 -21.75 -0.29
C SER A 312 22.76 -21.77 -1.43
N LEU A 313 22.39 -22.95 -1.92
CA LEU A 313 21.32 -23.12 -2.91
C LEU A 313 19.95 -22.61 -2.41
N ALA A 314 19.74 -22.55 -1.09
CA ALA A 314 18.50 -22.03 -0.50
C ALA A 314 18.20 -20.58 -0.90
N SER A 315 19.24 -19.75 -1.10
CA SER A 315 19.12 -18.37 -1.58
C SER A 315 19.46 -18.21 -3.07
N ILE A 316 20.44 -18.96 -3.58
CA ILE A 316 20.88 -18.86 -4.99
C ILE A 316 19.80 -19.32 -5.97
N VAL A 317 19.13 -20.46 -5.71
CA VAL A 317 18.15 -21.02 -6.65
C VAL A 317 16.95 -20.08 -6.82
N PRO A 318 16.30 -19.56 -5.75
CA PRO A 318 15.23 -18.57 -5.90
C PRO A 318 15.69 -17.30 -6.61
N PHE A 319 16.91 -16.81 -6.34
CA PHE A 319 17.45 -15.61 -6.96
C PHE A 319 17.66 -15.78 -8.47
N ILE A 320 18.25 -16.90 -8.89
CA ILE A 320 18.42 -17.23 -10.32
C ILE A 320 17.07 -17.41 -10.98
N ALA A 321 16.14 -18.13 -10.34
CA ALA A 321 14.78 -18.31 -10.87
C ALA A 321 14.06 -16.96 -11.07
N ASN A 322 14.18 -16.04 -10.11
CA ASN A 322 13.61 -14.69 -10.23
C ASN A 322 14.26 -13.89 -11.37
N THR A 323 15.60 -13.94 -11.48
CA THR A 323 16.32 -13.27 -12.57
C THR A 323 15.90 -13.79 -13.95
N ILE A 324 15.80 -15.11 -14.11
CA ILE A 324 15.34 -15.74 -15.36
C ILE A 324 13.90 -15.35 -15.66
N ALA A 325 13.01 -15.36 -14.66
CA ALA A 325 11.62 -14.96 -14.85
C ALA A 325 11.49 -13.50 -15.32
N ILE A 326 12.26 -12.58 -14.72
CA ILE A 326 12.31 -11.16 -15.15
C ILE A 326 12.78 -11.05 -16.60
N GLN A 327 13.91 -11.69 -16.94
CA GLN A 327 14.48 -11.64 -18.29
C GLN A 327 13.52 -12.22 -19.34
N THR A 328 12.86 -13.34 -19.01
CA THR A 328 11.89 -13.98 -19.89
C THR A 328 10.69 -13.08 -20.12
N ALA A 329 10.13 -12.48 -19.05
CA ALA A 329 9.01 -11.55 -19.17
C ALA A 329 9.37 -10.33 -20.02
N GLN A 330 10.57 -9.75 -19.84
CA GLN A 330 11.04 -8.62 -20.64
C GLN A 330 11.21 -8.97 -22.13
N SER A 331 11.71 -10.16 -22.44
CA SER A 331 11.95 -10.59 -23.83
C SER A 331 10.69 -10.78 -24.68
N ILE A 332 9.54 -10.92 -24.03
CA ILE A 332 8.24 -11.27 -24.64
C ILE A 332 7.36 -10.03 -24.85
N LEU A 333 7.72 -8.89 -24.25
CA LEU A 333 6.96 -7.64 -24.39
C LEU A 333 6.81 -7.23 -25.87
N VAL A 334 5.70 -6.58 -26.18
CA VAL A 334 5.47 -5.97 -27.49
C VAL A 334 6.41 -4.77 -27.65
N HIS A 335 7.26 -4.78 -28.66
CA HIS A 335 8.21 -3.69 -28.94
C HIS A 335 7.79 -2.84 -30.14
N SER A 336 6.82 -3.29 -30.92
CA SER A 336 6.28 -2.57 -32.08
C SER A 336 5.41 -1.37 -31.66
N GLN A 337 5.18 -0.47 -32.62
CA GLN A 337 4.21 0.62 -32.47
C GLN A 337 2.75 0.13 -32.45
N GLU A 338 2.51 -1.17 -32.67
CA GLU A 338 1.17 -1.76 -32.75
C GLU A 338 0.53 -1.99 -31.37
N HIS A 339 1.20 -1.59 -30.28
CA HIS A 339 0.65 -1.68 -28.93
C HIS A 339 -0.60 -0.78 -28.74
N PRO A 340 -1.70 -1.25 -28.11
CA PRO A 340 -2.94 -0.48 -27.92
C PRO A 340 -2.75 0.89 -27.25
N ILE A 341 -1.85 0.99 -26.26
CA ILE A 341 -1.51 2.27 -25.59
C ILE A 341 -1.01 3.32 -26.59
N THR A 342 -0.26 2.93 -27.62
CA THR A 342 0.22 3.86 -28.66
C THR A 342 -0.96 4.50 -29.40
N ALA A 343 -1.96 3.69 -29.77
CA ALA A 343 -3.18 4.18 -30.42
C ALA A 343 -4.03 5.04 -29.48
N LEU A 344 -4.17 4.67 -28.21
CA LEU A 344 -4.90 5.45 -27.20
C LEU A 344 -4.30 6.85 -27.01
N ILE A 345 -2.97 6.94 -26.89
CA ILE A 345 -2.25 8.21 -26.77
C ILE A 345 -2.41 9.05 -28.06
N HIS A 346 -2.26 8.43 -29.22
CA HIS A 346 -2.42 9.12 -30.50
C HIS A 346 -3.82 9.71 -30.66
N ASN A 347 -4.87 8.91 -30.42
CA ASN A 347 -6.25 9.35 -30.54
C ASN A 347 -6.57 10.46 -29.53
N ALA A 348 -6.13 10.31 -28.28
CA ALA A 348 -6.38 11.30 -27.25
C ALA A 348 -5.71 12.66 -27.54
N LYS A 349 -4.56 12.69 -28.24
CA LYS A 349 -3.95 13.94 -28.70
C LYS A 349 -4.80 14.64 -29.74
N ALA A 350 -5.37 13.91 -30.69
CA ALA A 350 -6.28 14.49 -31.68
C ALA A 350 -7.53 15.09 -31.00
N ASP A 351 -8.08 14.39 -30.00
CA ASP A 351 -9.21 14.90 -29.21
C ASP A 351 -8.82 16.16 -28.40
N PHE A 352 -7.63 16.18 -27.83
CA PHE A 352 -7.10 17.33 -27.12
C PHE A 352 -6.88 18.54 -28.03
N GLU A 353 -6.31 18.35 -29.22
CA GLU A 353 -6.16 19.42 -30.21
C GLU A 353 -7.54 19.97 -30.64
N SER A 354 -8.52 19.08 -30.85
CA SER A 354 -9.90 19.46 -31.16
C SER A 354 -10.54 20.28 -30.03
N LEU A 355 -10.38 19.84 -28.77
CA LEU A 355 -10.85 20.56 -27.57
C LEU A 355 -10.27 21.98 -27.50
N VAL A 356 -8.97 22.14 -27.76
CA VAL A 356 -8.32 23.46 -27.70
C VAL A 356 -8.73 24.35 -28.88
N ASN A 357 -8.81 23.79 -30.08
CA ASN A 357 -9.11 24.55 -31.30
C ASN A 357 -10.57 25.02 -31.37
N ARG A 358 -11.50 24.33 -30.72
CA ARG A 358 -12.93 24.70 -30.73
C ARG A 358 -13.30 25.82 -29.75
N GLN A 359 -12.39 26.25 -28.89
CA GLN A 359 -12.68 27.29 -27.89
C GLN A 359 -12.94 28.64 -28.55
N SER A 360 -13.91 29.38 -28.00
CA SER A 360 -14.32 30.68 -28.48
C SER A 360 -13.23 31.74 -28.31
N MET A 361 -12.95 32.45 -29.40
CA MET A 361 -11.88 33.46 -29.46
C MET A 361 -12.35 34.88 -29.09
N ASN A 362 -13.66 35.10 -29.01
CA ASN A 362 -14.24 36.40 -28.67
C ASN A 362 -15.60 36.24 -27.97
N TYR A 363 -16.06 37.32 -27.35
CA TYR A 363 -17.28 37.31 -26.55
C TYR A 363 -18.53 36.89 -27.33
N THR A 364 -18.70 37.35 -28.57
CA THR A 364 -19.88 37.00 -29.37
C THR A 364 -19.91 35.50 -29.65
N ALA A 365 -18.76 34.92 -30.03
CA ALA A 365 -18.64 33.47 -30.21
C ALA A 365 -18.92 32.70 -28.92
N ALA A 366 -18.34 33.11 -27.78
CA ALA A 366 -18.56 32.46 -26.49
C ALA A 366 -20.02 32.56 -26.02
N HIS A 367 -20.68 33.68 -26.29
CA HIS A 367 -22.09 33.90 -26.01
C HIS A 367 -22.98 33.00 -26.86
N ASP A 368 -22.71 32.90 -28.16
CA ASP A 368 -23.51 32.08 -29.08
C ASP A 368 -23.27 30.59 -28.84
N GLU A 369 -22.03 30.20 -28.51
CA GLU A 369 -21.67 28.83 -28.13
C GLU A 369 -22.36 28.42 -26.81
N TYR A 370 -22.38 29.30 -25.80
CA TYR A 370 -23.16 29.07 -24.57
C TYR A 370 -24.61 28.75 -24.92
N ARG A 371 -25.26 29.60 -25.73
CA ARG A 371 -26.68 29.42 -26.10
C ARG A 371 -26.90 28.15 -26.90
N ARG A 372 -26.01 27.83 -27.83
CA ARG A 372 -26.05 26.60 -28.63
C ARG A 372 -25.94 25.37 -27.74
N ARG A 373 -25.03 25.40 -26.75
CA ARG A 373 -24.68 24.26 -25.90
C ARG A 373 -25.68 24.02 -24.78
N TYR A 374 -26.12 25.09 -24.10
CA TYR A 374 -26.95 24.99 -22.90
C TYR A 374 -28.40 25.42 -23.10
N VAL A 375 -28.75 25.89 -24.29
CA VAL A 375 -30.13 26.27 -24.69
C VAL A 375 -30.75 27.35 -23.80
N VAL A 376 -29.91 28.15 -23.13
CA VAL A 376 -30.32 29.28 -22.28
C VAL A 376 -29.35 30.43 -22.47
N ASP A 377 -29.79 31.66 -22.17
CA ASP A 377 -28.92 32.83 -22.26
C ASP A 377 -27.85 32.82 -21.14
N PRO A 378 -26.64 33.36 -21.37
CA PRO A 378 -25.62 33.44 -20.34
C PRO A 378 -26.04 34.27 -19.13
N PRO A 379 -25.51 33.98 -17.92
CA PRO A 379 -25.90 34.70 -16.72
C PRO A 379 -25.44 36.17 -16.77
N PRO A 380 -26.11 37.07 -16.02
CA PRO A 380 -25.60 38.43 -15.83
C PRO A 380 -24.14 38.43 -15.39
N GLY A 381 -23.31 39.29 -15.99
CA GLY A 381 -21.86 39.33 -15.74
C GLY A 381 -21.01 38.43 -16.64
N PHE A 382 -21.61 37.62 -17.52
CA PHE A 382 -20.87 36.70 -18.41
C PHE A 382 -19.83 37.39 -19.31
N LYS A 383 -20.11 38.61 -19.79
CA LYS A 383 -19.15 39.39 -20.59
C LYS A 383 -17.89 39.74 -19.80
N ALA A 384 -18.05 40.24 -18.58
CA ALA A 384 -16.94 40.58 -17.69
C ALA A 384 -16.13 39.33 -17.31
N TRP A 385 -16.82 38.20 -17.09
CA TRP A 385 -16.16 36.90 -16.90
C TRP A 385 -15.34 36.47 -18.12
N HIS A 386 -15.88 36.58 -19.34
CA HIS A 386 -15.15 36.25 -20.57
C HIS A 386 -13.92 37.14 -20.75
N GLU A 387 -14.05 38.45 -20.51
CA GLU A 387 -12.94 39.40 -20.54
C GLU A 387 -11.86 39.03 -19.51
N TYR A 388 -12.27 38.65 -18.29
CA TYR A 388 -11.36 38.17 -17.25
C TYR A 388 -10.64 36.88 -17.65
N ALA A 389 -11.35 35.88 -18.19
CA ALA A 389 -10.77 34.62 -18.64
C ALA A 389 -9.77 34.83 -19.79
N THR A 390 -10.13 35.68 -20.75
CA THR A 390 -9.29 36.04 -21.89
C THR A 390 -8.03 36.78 -21.46
N LEU A 391 -8.17 37.77 -20.56
CA LEU A 391 -7.04 38.54 -20.01
C LEU A 391 -6.00 37.63 -19.36
N HIS A 392 -6.44 36.59 -18.66
CA HIS A 392 -5.57 35.64 -17.98
C HIS A 392 -5.19 34.42 -18.85
N GLN A 393 -5.52 34.46 -20.14
CA GLN A 393 -5.16 33.42 -21.11
C GLN A 393 -5.67 32.04 -20.68
N SER A 394 -6.88 31.97 -20.13
CA SER A 394 -7.46 30.67 -19.78
C SER A 394 -7.70 29.87 -21.06
N PRO A 395 -7.21 28.63 -21.15
CA PRO A 395 -7.32 27.85 -22.37
C PRO A 395 -8.71 27.27 -22.60
N ILE A 396 -9.60 27.29 -21.60
CA ILE A 396 -10.95 26.72 -21.68
C ILE A 396 -11.96 27.82 -21.38
N ILE A 397 -12.84 28.09 -22.35
CA ILE A 397 -13.87 29.13 -22.31
C ILE A 397 -15.28 28.50 -22.35
N ASP A 398 -15.47 27.47 -23.17
CA ASP A 398 -16.82 26.99 -23.49
C ASP A 398 -17.22 25.73 -22.74
N ASP A 399 -16.27 24.83 -22.44
CA ASP A 399 -16.56 23.52 -21.82
C ASP A 399 -16.69 23.64 -20.29
N PHE A 400 -17.93 23.73 -19.84
CA PHE A 400 -18.37 23.79 -18.44
C PHE A 400 -19.56 22.84 -18.16
N ASP A 401 -19.76 21.82 -18.98
CA ASP A 401 -20.93 20.94 -19.04
C ASP A 401 -21.29 20.32 -17.69
N GLN A 402 -20.31 19.92 -16.88
CA GLN A 402 -20.51 19.40 -15.55
C GLN A 402 -21.26 20.38 -14.65
N LEU A 403 -20.91 21.66 -14.70
CA LEU A 403 -21.61 22.72 -13.97
C LEU A 403 -23.07 22.80 -14.43
N TYR A 404 -23.34 22.66 -15.72
CA TYR A 404 -24.69 22.71 -16.27
C TYR A 404 -25.54 21.50 -15.91
N HIS A 405 -24.94 20.31 -15.90
CA HIS A 405 -25.62 19.10 -15.47
C HIS A 405 -26.05 19.19 -14.00
N SER A 406 -25.25 19.82 -13.12
CA SER A 406 -25.63 20.03 -11.72
C SER A 406 -26.64 21.18 -11.54
N ILE A 407 -26.58 22.26 -12.33
CA ILE A 407 -27.46 23.41 -12.13
C ILE A 407 -28.82 23.32 -12.81
N SER A 408 -28.89 22.70 -13.99
CA SER A 408 -30.10 22.72 -14.81
C SER A 408 -31.34 22.12 -14.13
N PRO A 409 -31.23 21.05 -13.31
CA PRO A 409 -32.40 20.56 -12.58
C PRO A 409 -32.95 21.55 -11.55
N LEU A 410 -32.10 22.43 -11.01
CA LEU A 410 -32.47 23.44 -10.01
C LEU A 410 -33.20 24.64 -10.62
N TRP A 411 -33.14 24.86 -11.94
CA TRP A 411 -33.89 25.93 -12.60
C TRP A 411 -35.41 25.78 -12.46
N LYS A 412 -35.89 24.56 -12.19
CA LYS A 412 -37.30 24.26 -11.89
C LYS A 412 -37.79 24.82 -10.55
N LEU A 413 -36.89 25.27 -9.69
CA LEU A 413 -37.23 26.04 -8.49
C LEU A 413 -37.15 27.52 -8.82
N SER A 414 -37.96 28.37 -8.21
CA SER A 414 -37.76 29.82 -8.20
C SER A 414 -36.57 30.22 -7.34
N GLY A 415 -36.01 31.42 -7.52
CA GLY A 415 -34.91 31.87 -6.65
C GLY A 415 -35.31 31.98 -5.17
N ARG A 416 -36.59 32.28 -4.87
CA ARG A 416 -37.12 32.25 -3.49
C ARG A 416 -37.09 30.85 -2.90
N GLU A 417 -37.46 29.83 -3.68
CA GLU A 417 -37.42 28.43 -3.23
C GLU A 417 -36.00 27.93 -3.02
N VAL A 418 -35.05 28.30 -3.90
CA VAL A 418 -33.63 27.98 -3.75
C VAL A 418 -33.06 28.57 -2.45
N ASN A 419 -33.29 29.86 -2.20
CA ASN A 419 -32.84 30.50 -0.96
C ASN A 419 -33.47 29.82 0.28
N LYS A 420 -34.77 29.51 0.22
CA LYS A 420 -35.50 28.87 1.32
C LYS A 420 -34.97 27.46 1.61
N ILE A 421 -34.72 26.64 0.59
CA ILE A 421 -34.24 25.27 0.79
C ILE A 421 -32.80 25.25 1.31
N MET A 422 -31.94 26.17 0.85
CA MET A 422 -30.58 26.31 1.37
C MET A 422 -30.57 26.62 2.87
N THR A 423 -31.37 27.58 3.31
CA THR A 423 -31.52 27.90 4.74
C THR A 423 -32.08 26.71 5.52
N ARG A 424 -33.14 26.07 5.01
CA ARG A 424 -33.79 24.93 5.69
C ARG A 424 -32.83 23.75 5.89
N VAL A 425 -32.02 23.41 4.87
CA VAL A 425 -31.05 22.32 4.97
C VAL A 425 -29.94 22.66 5.97
N TYR A 426 -29.48 23.92 5.99
CA TYR A 426 -28.45 24.37 6.92
C TYR A 426 -28.92 24.30 8.39
N GLU A 427 -30.15 24.75 8.65
CA GLU A 427 -30.79 24.72 9.96
C GLU A 427 -31.19 23.30 10.41
N THR A 428 -31.20 22.34 9.49
CA THR A 428 -31.49 20.94 9.84
C THR A 428 -30.38 20.38 10.70
N LYS A 429 -30.78 19.81 11.85
CA LYS A 429 -29.85 19.19 12.79
C LYS A 429 -29.00 18.13 12.07
N ASP A 430 -27.71 18.12 12.37
CA ASP A 430 -26.73 17.16 11.87
C ASP A 430 -26.50 17.20 10.34
N SER A 431 -26.91 18.27 9.64
CA SER A 431 -26.63 18.48 8.21
C SER A 431 -25.14 18.57 7.89
N ASP A 432 -24.31 19.06 8.82
CA ASP A 432 -22.84 19.20 8.70
C ASP A 432 -22.39 20.08 7.50
N LEU A 433 -23.26 20.97 7.05
CA LEU A 433 -23.00 21.89 5.94
C LEU A 433 -22.56 23.26 6.46
N TRP A 434 -21.58 23.85 5.79
CA TRP A 434 -21.19 25.24 6.02
C TRP A 434 -22.07 26.16 5.17
N PHE A 435 -22.57 27.24 5.77
CA PHE A 435 -23.27 28.29 5.06
C PHE A 435 -22.32 29.47 4.86
N CYS A 436 -22.02 29.77 3.60
CA CYS A 436 -21.08 30.82 3.23
C CYS A 436 -21.78 31.91 2.42
N THR A 437 -21.31 33.15 2.59
CA THR A 437 -21.71 34.32 1.80
C THR A 437 -20.45 34.98 1.26
N PHE A 438 -20.40 35.22 -0.04
CA PHE A 438 -19.38 36.04 -0.68
C PHE A 438 -19.93 37.46 -0.90
N THR A 439 -19.25 38.45 -0.33
CA THR A 439 -19.61 39.87 -0.41
C THR A 439 -18.83 40.56 -1.52
N SER A 440 -19.55 41.05 -2.54
CA SER A 440 -18.98 41.63 -3.77
C SER A 440 -18.00 42.78 -3.52
N ASP A 441 -18.42 43.82 -2.79
CA ASP A 441 -17.64 45.05 -2.60
C ASP A 441 -16.32 44.82 -1.84
N GLN A 442 -16.30 43.81 -0.97
CA GLN A 442 -15.14 43.48 -0.14
C GLN A 442 -14.26 42.41 -0.78
N ALA A 443 -14.80 41.65 -1.75
CA ALA A 443 -14.24 40.39 -2.23
C ALA A 443 -13.89 39.43 -1.07
N GLN A 444 -14.79 39.33 -0.10
CA GLN A 444 -14.60 38.52 1.11
C GLN A 444 -15.71 37.49 1.27
N THR A 445 -15.32 36.30 1.70
CA THR A 445 -16.18 35.19 2.05
C THR A 445 -16.29 35.09 3.57
N SER A 446 -17.51 35.01 4.08
CA SER A 446 -17.81 34.68 5.46
C SER A 446 -18.55 33.34 5.50
N CYS A 447 -18.02 32.38 6.26
CA CYS A 447 -18.61 31.05 6.41
C CYS A 447 -18.99 30.80 7.87
N SER A 448 -20.14 30.17 8.08
CA SER A 448 -20.66 29.82 9.39
C SER A 448 -21.06 28.34 9.46
N HIS A 449 -20.87 27.75 10.63
CA HIS A 449 -21.29 26.38 10.93
C HIS A 449 -21.86 26.31 12.36
N PRO A 450 -22.89 25.51 12.63
CA PRO A 450 -23.56 25.52 13.94
C PRO A 450 -22.66 25.16 15.13
N TYR A 451 -21.64 24.32 14.92
CA TYR A 451 -20.77 23.80 16.01
C TYR A 451 -19.29 23.60 15.64
N ARG A 452 -18.87 23.90 14.40
CA ARG A 452 -17.47 23.74 13.97
C ARG A 452 -16.84 25.11 13.89
N THR A 453 -15.57 25.21 14.29
CA THR A 453 -14.82 26.46 14.30
C THR A 453 -13.78 26.55 13.19
N ALA A 454 -13.32 25.41 12.65
CA ALA A 454 -12.34 25.34 11.58
C ALA A 454 -13.02 24.97 10.25
N ASP A 455 -12.93 25.85 9.26
CA ASP A 455 -13.54 25.72 7.93
C ASP A 455 -12.61 25.06 6.89
N ARG A 456 -11.56 24.35 7.33
CA ARG A 456 -10.51 23.80 6.44
C ARG A 456 -9.92 24.86 5.47
N ASN A 457 -9.78 26.11 5.92
CA ASN A 457 -9.23 27.24 5.17
C ASN A 457 -10.08 27.69 3.96
N ILE A 458 -11.37 27.31 3.87
CA ILE A 458 -12.25 27.71 2.77
C ILE A 458 -12.28 29.24 2.60
N GLN A 459 -12.51 30.00 3.67
CA GLN A 459 -12.61 31.46 3.59
C GLN A 459 -11.31 32.08 3.06
N ASN A 460 -10.17 31.71 3.66
CA ASN A 460 -8.86 32.23 3.24
C ASN A 460 -8.54 31.88 1.78
N TYR A 461 -8.90 30.66 1.36
CA TYR A 461 -8.68 30.21 -0.01
C TYR A 461 -9.50 31.01 -1.03
N LEU A 462 -10.80 31.19 -0.79
CA LEU A 462 -11.67 31.96 -1.68
C LEU A 462 -11.32 33.46 -1.67
N ASN A 463 -10.96 34.02 -0.52
CA ASN A 463 -10.55 35.42 -0.41
C ASN A 463 -9.27 35.71 -1.20
N GLY A 464 -8.27 34.84 -1.09
CA GLY A 464 -7.04 34.96 -1.87
C GLY A 464 -7.27 34.80 -3.38
N MET A 465 -8.22 33.94 -3.78
CA MET A 465 -8.59 33.74 -5.18
C MET A 465 -9.23 34.98 -5.81
N PHE A 466 -10.01 35.74 -5.03
CA PHE A 466 -10.83 36.86 -5.52
C PHE A 466 -10.37 38.26 -5.09
N GLU A 467 -9.23 38.38 -4.41
CA GLU A 467 -8.74 39.63 -3.80
C GLU A 467 -8.81 40.86 -4.75
N ASN A 468 -8.54 40.64 -6.04
CA ASN A 468 -8.50 41.68 -7.08
C ASN A 468 -9.81 41.86 -7.87
N LEU A 469 -10.93 41.28 -7.42
CA LEU A 469 -12.23 41.27 -8.11
C LEU A 469 -13.36 41.95 -7.32
N ARG A 470 -13.00 42.95 -6.50
CA ARG A 470 -13.96 43.75 -5.72
C ARG A 470 -14.99 44.44 -6.61
N GLY A 471 -16.27 44.24 -6.31
CA GLY A 471 -17.39 44.82 -7.06
C GLY A 471 -17.66 44.16 -8.42
N VAL A 472 -16.90 43.11 -8.80
CA VAL A 472 -16.99 42.47 -10.12
C VAL A 472 -17.80 41.17 -10.07
N ILE A 473 -17.61 40.38 -9.03
CA ILE A 473 -18.34 39.12 -8.81
C ILE A 473 -19.63 39.45 -8.04
N PRO A 474 -20.80 38.89 -8.41
CA PRO A 474 -22.04 39.13 -7.70
C PRO A 474 -21.99 38.61 -6.27
N GLU A 475 -22.77 39.23 -5.38
CA GLU A 475 -23.02 38.67 -4.05
C GLU A 475 -23.74 37.32 -4.20
N VAL A 476 -23.24 36.31 -3.50
CA VAL A 476 -23.76 34.95 -3.62
C VAL A 476 -23.67 34.20 -2.30
N LYS A 477 -24.70 33.43 -1.98
CA LYS A 477 -24.71 32.49 -0.86
C LYS A 477 -24.51 31.08 -1.39
N PHE A 478 -23.86 30.22 -0.62
CA PHE A 478 -23.63 28.84 -1.02
C PHE A 478 -23.42 27.93 0.19
N LEU A 479 -23.80 26.66 0.02
CA LEU A 479 -23.55 25.60 0.99
C LEU A 479 -22.29 24.85 0.57
N ILE A 480 -21.33 24.68 1.48
CA ILE A 480 -20.16 23.82 1.26
C ILE A 480 -20.24 22.57 2.12
N ASN A 481 -20.00 21.44 1.47
CA ASN A 481 -19.69 20.19 2.10
C ASN A 481 -18.26 20.21 2.67
N HIS A 482 -18.15 20.05 3.99
CA HIS A 482 -16.87 19.94 4.68
C HIS A 482 -16.37 18.49 4.80
N LEU A 483 -17.23 17.51 4.54
CA LEU A 483 -16.88 16.09 4.60
C LEU A 483 -16.24 15.65 3.27
N ASP A 484 -15.54 14.52 3.31
CA ASP A 484 -14.81 14.02 2.15
C ASP A 484 -15.76 13.38 1.14
N GLU A 485 -16.81 12.69 1.62
CA GLU A 485 -17.82 12.07 0.78
C GLU A 485 -18.87 13.08 0.25
N PRO A 486 -19.37 12.90 -0.99
CA PRO A 486 -20.40 13.75 -1.62
C PRO A 486 -21.77 13.67 -0.92
N ARG A 487 -22.70 14.58 -1.24
CA ARG A 487 -23.91 14.82 -0.42
C ARG A 487 -25.23 14.62 -1.14
N VAL A 488 -25.35 15.03 -2.40
CA VAL A 488 -26.67 15.30 -3.00
C VAL A 488 -27.05 14.30 -4.10
N LEU A 489 -28.26 13.76 -3.99
CA LEU A 489 -28.94 13.02 -5.05
C LEU A 489 -30.23 13.76 -5.43
N PHE A 490 -30.40 14.05 -6.72
CA PHE A 490 -31.65 14.59 -7.22
C PHE A 490 -32.64 13.48 -7.55
N PRO A 491 -33.86 13.50 -6.99
CA PRO A 491 -34.90 12.59 -7.43
C PRO A 491 -35.29 12.91 -8.88
N PRO A 492 -35.61 11.89 -9.70
CA PRO A 492 -36.12 12.10 -11.04
C PRO A 492 -37.42 12.90 -10.95
N SER A 493 -37.67 13.73 -11.95
CA SER A 493 -38.96 14.42 -12.03
C SER A 493 -40.08 13.38 -12.15
N PRO A 494 -41.25 13.56 -11.53
CA PRO A 494 -42.37 12.60 -11.54
C PRO A 494 -43.03 12.40 -12.92
N VAL A 495 -42.34 12.71 -14.01
CA VAL A 495 -42.80 12.49 -15.38
C VAL A 495 -42.17 11.20 -15.90
N GLY A 496 -42.82 10.09 -15.56
CA GLY A 496 -42.54 8.77 -16.10
C GLY A 496 -43.82 8.12 -16.58
N ASP A 497 -44.34 8.57 -17.73
CA ASP A 497 -45.00 7.70 -18.70
C ASP A 497 -45.19 8.47 -20.02
N PHE A 498 -44.59 7.97 -21.09
CA PHE A 498 -44.73 8.48 -22.46
C PHE A 498 -46.12 8.25 -23.09
N HIS A 499 -47.15 7.96 -22.28
CA HIS A 499 -48.53 7.83 -22.73
C HIS A 499 -49.51 8.27 -21.63
N SER A 500 -49.82 9.56 -21.54
CA SER A 500 -51.19 10.09 -21.50
C SER A 500 -51.17 11.60 -21.28
N GLY A 501 -52.09 12.29 -21.93
CA GLY A 501 -52.13 13.74 -21.97
C GLY A 501 -52.64 14.41 -20.70
N LEU A 502 -52.65 15.74 -20.81
CA LEU A 502 -53.32 16.76 -20.00
C LEU A 502 -52.64 17.17 -18.68
N ASN A 503 -52.11 18.40 -18.72
CA ASN A 503 -52.22 19.43 -17.68
C ASN A 503 -52.03 18.97 -16.23
N ARG A 504 -50.78 18.63 -15.87
CA ARG A 504 -50.31 18.76 -14.49
C ARG A 504 -48.95 19.47 -14.50
N THR A 505 -48.97 20.75 -14.15
CA THR A 505 -47.83 21.47 -13.58
C THR A 505 -47.45 20.77 -12.27
N SER A 506 -46.60 19.75 -12.35
CA SER A 506 -45.98 19.19 -11.15
C SER A 506 -44.91 20.19 -10.70
N ASN A 507 -45.26 21.08 -9.76
CA ASN A 507 -44.28 21.95 -9.11
C ASN A 507 -43.12 21.09 -8.58
N ALA A 508 -41.88 21.48 -8.88
CA ALA A 508 -40.71 20.81 -8.34
C ALA A 508 -40.78 20.81 -6.81
N SER A 509 -40.59 19.64 -6.20
CA SER A 509 -40.69 19.51 -4.75
C SER A 509 -39.52 20.22 -4.07
N THR A 510 -39.83 21.06 -3.07
CA THR A 510 -38.83 21.62 -2.16
C THR A 510 -38.53 20.70 -0.99
N GLU A 511 -39.10 19.50 -0.93
CA GLU A 511 -38.82 18.53 0.12
C GLU A 511 -37.46 17.86 -0.07
N PHE A 512 -36.79 17.56 1.04
CA PHE A 512 -35.54 16.79 1.05
C PHE A 512 -35.52 15.83 2.23
N THR A 513 -34.76 14.74 2.11
CA THR A 513 -34.46 13.85 3.24
C THR A 513 -32.97 13.87 3.54
N LEU A 514 -32.62 13.74 4.81
CA LEU A 514 -31.24 13.61 5.28
C LEU A 514 -31.06 12.24 5.95
N GLU A 515 -30.14 11.42 5.42
CA GLU A 515 -29.81 10.10 5.96
C GLU A 515 -28.32 10.04 6.33
N HIS A 516 -27.98 9.39 7.45
CA HIS A 516 -26.59 9.07 7.80
C HIS A 516 -26.32 7.59 7.55
N ARG A 517 -25.30 7.29 6.74
CA ARG A 517 -24.94 5.94 6.29
C ARG A 517 -23.43 5.65 6.41
N GLY A 518 -22.74 6.37 7.29
CA GLY A 518 -21.34 6.07 7.58
C GLY A 518 -21.18 4.65 8.13
N GLY A 519 -20.28 3.88 7.55
CA GLY A 519 -20.04 2.48 7.89
C GLY A 519 -20.97 1.46 7.21
N GLU A 520 -21.99 1.90 6.47
CA GLU A 520 -23.00 1.05 5.84
C GLU A 520 -22.80 1.00 4.31
N PRO A 521 -23.14 -0.12 3.62
CA PRO A 521 -23.18 -0.14 2.16
C PRO A 521 -24.17 0.88 1.60
N VAL A 522 -23.76 1.65 0.60
CA VAL A 522 -24.56 2.74 0.01
C VAL A 522 -24.81 2.58 -1.50
N TRP A 523 -24.41 1.45 -2.11
CA TRP A 523 -24.59 1.20 -3.54
C TRP A 523 -26.05 1.41 -4.00
N ASP A 524 -27.02 0.82 -3.30
CA ASP A 524 -28.45 0.95 -3.62
C ASP A 524 -28.95 2.40 -3.52
N LYS A 525 -28.31 3.23 -2.69
CA LYS A 525 -28.62 4.65 -2.57
C LYS A 525 -28.01 5.43 -3.73
N LEU A 526 -26.73 5.19 -4.04
CA LEU A 526 -26.02 5.82 -5.14
C LEU A 526 -26.66 5.53 -6.50
N THR A 527 -27.26 4.35 -6.67
CA THR A 527 -27.87 3.89 -7.93
C THR A 527 -29.40 3.91 -7.94
N LYS A 528 -30.03 4.45 -6.88
CA LYS A 528 -31.48 4.49 -6.69
C LYS A 528 -32.26 5.00 -7.92
N PHE A 529 -31.67 5.97 -8.64
CA PHE A 529 -32.29 6.64 -9.78
C PHE A 529 -31.68 6.25 -11.13
N CYS A 530 -30.86 5.19 -11.17
CA CYS A 530 -30.39 4.64 -12.43
C CYS A 530 -31.56 4.07 -13.24
N PRO A 531 -31.57 4.20 -14.58
CA PRO A 531 -32.62 3.66 -15.43
C PRO A 531 -32.74 2.12 -15.31
N THR A 532 -33.96 1.59 -15.25
CA THR A 532 -34.25 0.14 -15.15
C THR A 532 -34.03 -0.63 -16.46
N GLN A 533 -34.03 0.06 -17.61
CA GLN A 533 -33.60 -0.50 -18.89
C GLN A 533 -32.26 0.13 -19.29
N GLN A 534 -31.19 -0.65 -19.20
CA GLN A 534 -29.92 -0.34 -19.86
C GLN A 534 -30.13 -0.43 -21.38
N SER A 535 -30.54 0.67 -22.00
CA SER A 535 -30.55 0.79 -23.46
C SER A 535 -29.80 2.04 -23.90
N THR A 536 -28.54 2.11 -23.52
CA THR A 536 -27.54 2.79 -24.31
C THR A 536 -26.28 1.97 -24.18
N ARG A 537 -25.91 1.26 -25.26
CA ARG A 537 -24.50 0.92 -25.43
C ARG A 537 -23.72 2.22 -25.18
N PRO A 538 -22.70 2.24 -24.32
CA PRO A 538 -21.88 3.44 -24.17
C PRO A 538 -21.49 3.91 -25.57
N ALA A 539 -21.55 5.23 -25.81
CA ALA A 539 -21.15 5.79 -27.09
C ALA A 539 -19.79 5.17 -27.46
N GLN A 540 -19.78 4.39 -28.54
CA GLN A 540 -18.56 3.76 -29.01
C GLN A 540 -17.55 4.89 -29.24
N PRO A 541 -16.30 4.74 -28.77
CA PRO A 541 -15.28 5.73 -29.08
C PRO A 541 -15.22 5.92 -30.59
N ASP A 542 -15.03 7.16 -31.05
CA ASP A 542 -14.97 7.48 -32.48
C ASP A 542 -13.93 6.61 -33.22
N TYR A 543 -12.90 6.17 -32.48
CA TYR A 543 -11.86 5.24 -32.94
C TYR A 543 -11.70 4.09 -31.93
N PRO A 544 -12.37 2.94 -32.11
CA PRO A 544 -12.21 1.79 -31.23
C PRO A 544 -10.79 1.24 -31.33
N VAL A 545 -10.14 1.08 -30.17
CA VAL A 545 -8.82 0.46 -30.05
C VAL A 545 -8.99 -0.99 -29.58
N GLU A 546 -8.39 -1.93 -30.31
CA GLU A 546 -8.38 -3.34 -29.91
C GLU A 546 -7.47 -3.54 -28.69
N GLY A 547 -8.07 -3.86 -27.53
CA GLY A 547 -7.35 -4.09 -26.28
C GLY A 547 -6.92 -5.53 -26.05
N TYR A 548 -7.17 -6.45 -26.99
CA TYR A 548 -6.89 -7.90 -26.87
C TYR A 548 -7.43 -8.51 -25.57
N ASP A 549 -8.68 -8.18 -25.21
CA ASP A 549 -9.34 -8.57 -23.95
C ASP A 549 -8.63 -8.09 -22.67
N ILE A 550 -7.81 -7.04 -22.75
CA ILE A 550 -7.34 -6.26 -21.59
C ILE A 550 -8.17 -4.96 -21.54
N PRO A 551 -8.78 -4.62 -20.38
CA PRO A 551 -9.74 -3.51 -20.28
C PRO A 551 -9.05 -2.14 -20.16
N PHE A 552 -8.31 -1.73 -21.19
CA PHE A 552 -7.77 -0.36 -21.25
C PHE A 552 -8.90 0.67 -21.30
N VAL A 553 -8.83 1.70 -20.45
CA VAL A 553 -9.83 2.75 -20.40
C VAL A 553 -9.77 3.61 -21.67
N ASN A 554 -10.77 3.52 -22.53
CA ASN A 554 -10.87 4.33 -23.77
C ASN A 554 -11.82 5.52 -23.64
N ASN A 555 -12.80 5.46 -22.74
CA ASN A 555 -13.77 6.51 -22.47
C ASN A 555 -13.96 6.63 -20.95
N LEU A 556 -13.39 7.68 -20.36
CA LEU A 556 -13.43 7.89 -18.91
C LEU A 556 -14.86 8.12 -18.41
N THR A 557 -15.65 8.94 -19.11
CA THR A 557 -17.03 9.26 -18.72
C THR A 557 -17.90 8.01 -18.63
N ALA A 558 -17.76 7.09 -19.60
CA ALA A 558 -18.42 5.80 -19.54
C ALA A 558 -17.87 4.95 -18.37
N THR A 559 -16.55 4.88 -18.22
CA THR A 559 -15.87 4.04 -17.21
C THR A 559 -16.27 4.40 -15.78
N ILE A 560 -16.46 5.68 -15.46
CA ILE A 560 -16.84 6.13 -14.11
C ILE A 560 -18.35 6.19 -13.89
N ASP A 561 -19.15 5.82 -14.90
CA ASP A 561 -20.61 5.83 -14.77
C ASP A 561 -21.12 4.63 -13.96
N LEU A 562 -21.56 4.91 -12.74
CA LEU A 562 -22.10 3.90 -11.81
C LEU A 562 -23.35 3.18 -12.36
N CYS A 563 -24.19 3.85 -13.16
CA CYS A 563 -25.38 3.22 -13.71
C CYS A 563 -25.07 2.17 -14.79
N SER A 564 -23.90 2.28 -15.42
CA SER A 564 -23.45 1.35 -16.45
C SER A 564 -22.60 0.20 -15.90
N HIS A 565 -22.13 0.29 -14.66
CA HIS A 565 -21.16 -0.65 -14.05
C HIS A 565 -21.65 -1.17 -12.68
N PRO A 566 -22.67 -2.04 -12.65
CA PRO A 566 -23.20 -2.61 -11.39
C PRO A 566 -22.15 -3.37 -10.56
N GLU A 567 -21.14 -3.94 -11.21
CA GLU A 567 -20.02 -4.63 -10.58
C GLU A 567 -19.21 -3.74 -9.63
N TYR A 568 -19.28 -2.41 -9.76
CA TYR A 568 -18.59 -1.50 -8.85
C TYR A 568 -19.15 -1.50 -7.42
N SER A 569 -20.32 -2.13 -7.19
CA SER A 569 -20.91 -2.33 -5.86
C SER A 569 -19.93 -2.92 -4.84
N ASP A 570 -19.04 -3.78 -5.32
CA ASP A 570 -18.10 -4.55 -4.50
C ASP A 570 -16.64 -4.27 -4.84
N LEU A 571 -16.33 -3.15 -5.50
CA LEU A 571 -14.95 -2.82 -5.92
C LEU A 571 -14.38 -1.54 -5.30
N ASN A 572 -15.21 -0.75 -4.60
CA ASN A 572 -14.80 0.55 -4.06
C ASN A 572 -15.33 0.79 -2.64
N GLY A 573 -14.50 1.36 -1.77
CA GLY A 573 -14.88 1.61 -0.38
C GLY A 573 -15.95 2.67 -0.18
N LEU A 574 -16.13 3.61 -1.13
CA LEU A 574 -17.25 4.56 -1.13
C LEU A 574 -18.61 3.85 -1.20
N ALA A 575 -18.72 2.79 -1.99
CA ALA A 575 -19.94 2.01 -2.15
C ALA A 575 -20.15 1.01 -0.99
N LEU A 576 -19.07 0.39 -0.51
CA LEU A 576 -19.12 -0.69 0.46
C LEU A 576 -19.27 -0.22 1.92
N SER A 577 -18.54 0.83 2.32
CA SER A 577 -18.56 1.34 3.68
C SER A 577 -17.87 2.71 3.75
N PRO A 578 -18.53 3.80 3.32
CA PRO A 578 -17.96 5.14 3.42
C PRO A 578 -17.85 5.57 4.89
N THR A 579 -16.91 6.47 5.23
CA THR A 579 -16.64 6.81 6.64
C THR A 579 -17.71 7.73 7.24
N SER A 580 -18.08 8.80 6.51
CA SER A 580 -18.96 9.86 7.03
C SER A 580 -20.11 10.24 6.09
N PHE A 581 -20.58 9.29 5.28
CA PHE A 581 -21.62 9.53 4.29
C PHE A 581 -22.92 10.03 4.93
N LYS A 582 -23.27 11.29 4.67
CA LYS A 582 -24.63 11.77 4.92
C LYS A 582 -25.25 12.25 3.62
N LEU A 583 -26.36 11.62 3.28
CA LEU A 583 -27.03 11.75 2.01
C LEU A 583 -28.19 12.73 2.13
N ILE A 584 -28.24 13.66 1.19
CA ILE A 584 -29.33 14.59 0.96
C ILE A 584 -30.01 14.16 -0.33
N GLU A 585 -31.22 13.63 -0.22
CA GLU A 585 -32.07 13.37 -1.38
C GLU A 585 -33.02 14.55 -1.55
N GLY A 586 -32.85 15.35 -2.60
CA GLY A 586 -33.62 16.55 -2.86
C GLY A 586 -32.85 17.61 -3.67
N LEU A 587 -33.56 18.59 -4.21
CA LEU A 587 -33.02 19.66 -5.06
C LEU A 587 -32.27 20.74 -4.24
N VAL A 588 -31.14 20.36 -3.65
CA VAL A 588 -30.33 21.23 -2.78
C VAL A 588 -28.99 21.56 -3.44
N PRO A 589 -28.64 22.84 -3.65
CA PRO A 589 -27.32 23.21 -4.17
C PRO A 589 -26.25 23.13 -3.08
N VAL A 590 -25.40 22.11 -3.15
CA VAL A 590 -24.24 21.92 -2.26
C VAL A 590 -22.97 21.84 -3.09
N LEU A 591 -21.90 22.50 -2.63
CA LEU A 591 -20.57 22.41 -3.23
C LEU A 591 -19.76 21.30 -2.55
N SER A 592 -19.19 20.39 -3.35
CA SER A 592 -18.36 19.27 -2.90
C SER A 592 -17.06 19.20 -3.71
N CYS A 593 -16.01 18.57 -3.17
CA CYS A 593 -14.71 18.52 -3.83
C CYS A 593 -14.69 17.56 -5.05
N GLY A 594 -15.48 16.50 -5.02
CA GLY A 594 -15.64 15.54 -6.11
C GLY A 594 -16.91 14.70 -5.93
N VAL A 595 -17.47 14.21 -7.03
CA VAL A 595 -18.79 13.53 -7.04
C VAL A 595 -18.84 12.34 -7.99
N PRO A 596 -19.51 11.23 -7.62
CA PRO A 596 -19.85 10.16 -8.55
C PRO A 596 -20.75 10.62 -9.70
N SER A 597 -20.87 9.81 -10.75
CA SER A 597 -21.71 10.13 -11.92
C SER A 597 -23.18 10.37 -11.58
N THR A 598 -23.69 9.69 -10.54
CA THR A 598 -25.10 9.74 -10.14
C THR A 598 -25.43 10.88 -9.17
N MET A 599 -24.42 11.55 -8.60
CA MET A 599 -24.60 12.61 -7.62
C MET A 599 -24.56 14.00 -8.25
N SER A 600 -25.23 14.94 -7.61
CA SER A 600 -25.60 16.23 -8.19
C SER A 600 -24.99 17.45 -7.48
N ASP A 601 -24.05 17.24 -6.55
CA ASP A 601 -23.32 18.37 -5.97
C ASP A 601 -22.58 19.18 -7.05
N PHE A 602 -22.33 20.45 -6.76
CA PHE A 602 -21.48 21.31 -7.55
C PHE A 602 -20.02 21.02 -7.21
N VAL A 603 -19.23 20.58 -8.18
CA VAL A 603 -17.79 20.42 -7.94
C VAL A 603 -17.10 21.77 -7.91
N TYR A 604 -16.18 21.94 -6.97
CA TYR A 604 -15.34 23.12 -6.87
C TYR A 604 -13.87 22.73 -6.64
N PRO A 605 -12.90 23.54 -7.07
CA PRO A 605 -11.48 23.33 -6.78
C PRO A 605 -11.19 23.41 -5.27
N PRO A 606 -10.87 22.30 -4.58
CA PRO A 606 -10.66 22.31 -3.13
C PRO A 606 -9.33 22.93 -2.72
N ALA A 607 -9.29 23.49 -1.50
CA ALA A 607 -8.06 23.99 -0.88
C ALA A 607 -7.00 22.89 -0.69
N ALA A 608 -7.41 21.62 -0.66
CA ALA A 608 -6.53 20.45 -0.56
C ALA A 608 -5.39 20.48 -1.60
N TYR A 609 -5.66 20.95 -2.83
CA TYR A 609 -4.65 21.01 -3.90
C TYR A 609 -3.53 22.02 -3.67
N ILE A 610 -3.71 22.95 -2.74
CA ILE A 610 -2.71 23.96 -2.40
C ILE A 610 -2.20 23.82 -0.97
N GLU A 611 -2.53 22.74 -0.27
CA GLU A 611 -1.97 22.49 1.05
C GLU A 611 -0.45 22.30 0.96
N PRO A 612 0.35 22.83 1.91
CA PRO A 612 1.81 22.77 1.85
C PRO A 612 2.38 21.35 1.65
N GLY A 613 1.71 20.33 2.20
CA GLY A 613 2.11 18.92 2.02
C GLY A 613 1.93 18.37 0.60
N PHE A 614 1.03 18.98 -0.17
CA PHE A 614 0.65 18.55 -1.52
C PHE A 614 1.11 19.50 -2.62
N ARG A 615 1.72 20.64 -2.29
CA ARG A 615 2.32 21.52 -3.29
C ARG A 615 3.53 20.87 -3.96
N TYR A 616 3.61 21.01 -5.28
CA TYR A 616 4.78 20.65 -6.06
C TYR A 616 5.91 21.64 -5.79
N ASP A 617 7.12 21.10 -5.63
CA ASP A 617 8.36 21.85 -5.53
C ASP A 617 9.38 21.22 -6.47
N GLU A 618 9.93 22.01 -7.38
CA GLU A 618 10.89 21.54 -8.36
C GLU A 618 12.20 21.06 -7.74
N ALA A 619 12.57 21.57 -6.55
CA ALA A 619 13.75 21.10 -5.83
C ALA A 619 13.62 19.66 -5.31
N GLY A 620 12.38 19.16 -5.16
CA GLY A 620 12.09 17.79 -4.72
C GLY A 620 11.98 16.77 -5.87
N ASP A 621 11.98 17.22 -7.12
CA ASP A 621 11.84 16.39 -8.31
C ASP A 621 13.21 16.11 -8.96
N VAL A 622 13.32 15.01 -9.69
CA VAL A 622 14.53 14.64 -10.44
C VAL A 622 14.24 14.57 -11.93
N ASP A 623 15.27 14.73 -12.76
CA ASP A 623 15.12 14.59 -14.21
C ASP A 623 14.66 13.19 -14.61
N TRP A 624 13.96 13.09 -15.75
CA TRP A 624 13.39 11.84 -16.27
C TRP A 624 14.39 10.68 -16.27
N GLU A 625 15.60 10.93 -16.76
CA GLU A 625 16.68 9.94 -16.86
C GLU A 625 17.17 9.42 -15.49
N ALA A 626 16.98 10.21 -14.43
CA ALA A 626 17.35 9.84 -13.07
C ALA A 626 16.21 9.14 -12.30
N LYS A 627 15.00 9.08 -12.87
CA LYS A 627 13.86 8.39 -12.28
C LYS A 627 14.00 6.87 -12.44
N ARG A 628 13.47 6.14 -11.47
CA ARG A 628 13.40 4.68 -11.51
C ARG A 628 12.29 4.21 -12.46
N ASN A 629 12.55 3.13 -13.19
CA ASN A 629 11.59 2.43 -14.05
C ASN A 629 10.64 1.58 -13.18
N ASN A 630 9.80 2.23 -12.40
CA ASN A 630 8.82 1.59 -11.52
C ASN A 630 7.58 2.47 -11.33
N LEU A 631 6.55 1.84 -10.78
CA LEU A 631 5.35 2.45 -10.22
C LEU A 631 5.53 2.68 -8.72
N TYR A 632 5.25 3.89 -8.26
CA TYR A 632 5.28 4.23 -6.83
C TYR A 632 3.90 4.61 -6.29
N TRP A 633 3.59 4.10 -5.09
CA TRP A 633 2.51 4.62 -4.26
C TRP A 633 2.73 4.30 -2.77
N ALA A 634 2.52 5.28 -1.90
CA ALA A 634 2.43 5.04 -0.47
C ALA A 634 1.31 5.89 0.13
N GLY A 635 0.44 5.27 0.92
CA GLY A 635 -0.72 5.94 1.51
C GLY A 635 -1.26 5.20 2.72
N SER A 636 -2.31 5.72 3.34
CA SER A 636 -3.06 5.03 4.39
C SER A 636 -4.25 4.27 3.83
N THR A 637 -4.86 3.40 4.64
CA THR A 637 -6.08 2.64 4.35
C THR A 637 -7.35 3.49 4.32
N THR A 638 -7.27 4.79 3.97
CA THR A 638 -8.47 5.61 3.75
C THR A 638 -9.22 5.17 2.50
N GLY A 639 -10.46 5.63 2.34
CA GLY A 639 -11.33 5.26 1.23
C GLY A 639 -12.46 4.31 1.60
N GLY A 640 -12.52 3.89 2.86
CA GLY A 640 -13.63 3.15 3.44
C GLY A 640 -13.37 2.94 4.93
N TYR A 641 -14.43 2.63 5.69
CA TYR A 641 -14.35 2.25 7.09
C TYR A 641 -14.43 0.71 7.19
N ALA A 642 -13.39 0.06 7.70
CA ALA A 642 -13.39 -1.39 7.81
C ALA A 642 -14.03 -1.86 9.13
N ASN A 643 -15.23 -2.40 9.05
CA ASN A 643 -15.96 -3.02 10.18
C ASN A 643 -16.21 -4.52 10.00
N ASN A 644 -15.71 -5.11 8.91
CA ASN A 644 -15.77 -6.53 8.59
C ASN A 644 -14.71 -6.86 7.54
N ASP A 645 -14.61 -8.12 7.15
CA ASP A 645 -13.60 -8.61 6.19
C ASP A 645 -13.73 -8.08 4.76
N LYS A 646 -14.78 -7.32 4.45
CA LYS A 646 -14.94 -6.70 3.12
C LYS A 646 -13.92 -5.60 2.83
N TRP A 647 -13.10 -5.19 3.80
CA TRP A 647 -11.98 -4.28 3.54
C TRP A 647 -11.04 -4.77 2.42
N ARG A 648 -10.98 -6.09 2.17
CA ARG A 648 -10.24 -6.69 1.05
C ARG A 648 -10.70 -6.22 -0.33
N TYR A 649 -11.96 -5.78 -0.42
CA TYR A 649 -12.58 -5.32 -1.65
C TYR A 649 -12.50 -3.80 -1.85
N TYR A 650 -11.96 -3.07 -0.87
CA TYR A 650 -11.75 -1.63 -1.03
C TYR A 650 -10.64 -1.38 -2.06
N HIS A 651 -10.81 -0.35 -2.89
CA HIS A 651 -9.97 -0.08 -4.05
C HIS A 651 -8.48 0.05 -3.70
N ARG A 652 -8.13 0.71 -2.59
CA ARG A 652 -6.73 0.83 -2.15
C ARG A 652 -6.14 -0.50 -1.68
N GLN A 653 -6.93 -1.31 -0.98
CA GLN A 653 -6.52 -2.62 -0.49
C GLN A 653 -6.30 -3.56 -1.68
N ARG A 654 -7.23 -3.60 -2.63
CA ARG A 654 -7.09 -4.35 -3.89
C ARG A 654 -5.84 -3.94 -4.67
N PHE A 655 -5.58 -2.64 -4.79
CA PHE A 655 -4.38 -2.14 -5.47
C PHE A 655 -3.09 -2.59 -4.78
N VAL A 656 -3.00 -2.46 -3.45
CA VAL A 656 -1.81 -2.90 -2.70
C VAL A 656 -1.66 -4.42 -2.75
N MET A 657 -2.77 -5.19 -2.72
CA MET A 657 -2.77 -6.64 -2.89
C MET A 657 -2.20 -7.07 -4.25
N LEU A 658 -2.60 -6.39 -5.32
CA LEU A 658 -2.07 -6.57 -6.67
C LEU A 658 -0.57 -6.23 -6.71
N ALA A 659 -0.20 -5.02 -6.32
CA ALA A 659 1.16 -4.50 -6.47
C ALA A 659 2.19 -5.21 -5.57
N GLN A 660 1.77 -5.76 -4.44
CA GLN A 660 2.62 -6.58 -3.56
C GLN A 660 2.49 -8.09 -3.85
N ASN A 661 1.72 -8.48 -4.86
CA ASN A 661 1.49 -9.86 -5.29
C ASN A 661 1.04 -10.80 -4.15
N LEU A 662 0.09 -10.36 -3.32
CA LEU A 662 -0.33 -11.08 -2.11
C LEU A 662 -1.26 -12.28 -2.40
N GLU A 663 -1.98 -12.28 -3.53
CA GLU A 663 -3.01 -13.30 -3.84
C GLU A 663 -2.60 -14.33 -4.90
N ARG A 664 -1.36 -14.29 -5.42
CA ARG A 664 -0.85 -15.18 -6.49
C ARG A 664 -1.88 -15.41 -7.62
N LYS A 665 -2.46 -14.31 -8.11
CA LYS A 665 -3.42 -14.31 -9.21
C LYS A 665 -2.70 -14.32 -10.55
N ALA A 666 -3.42 -14.75 -11.58
CA ALA A 666 -2.94 -14.63 -12.94
C ALA A 666 -3.08 -13.17 -13.43
N HIS A 667 -2.09 -12.70 -14.16
CA HIS A 667 -2.02 -11.37 -14.76
C HIS A 667 -2.02 -11.50 -16.27
N TYR A 668 -2.57 -10.48 -16.94
CA TYR A 668 -2.63 -10.42 -18.40
C TYR A 668 -1.52 -9.53 -18.93
N TYR A 669 -0.87 -10.01 -19.99
CA TYR A 669 0.17 -9.28 -20.70
C TYR A 669 -0.05 -9.41 -22.21
N LEU A 670 0.51 -8.49 -22.98
CA LEU A 670 0.60 -8.62 -24.43
C LEU A 670 1.98 -9.13 -24.84
N THR A 671 1.99 -10.02 -25.82
CA THR A 671 3.20 -10.54 -26.45
C THR A 671 3.12 -10.32 -27.95
N GLU A 672 4.29 -10.15 -28.57
CA GLU A 672 4.43 -10.11 -30.02
C GLU A 672 5.24 -11.33 -30.49
N VAL A 673 4.64 -12.17 -31.35
CA VAL A 673 5.32 -13.33 -31.95
C VAL A 673 5.13 -13.26 -33.46
N GLU A 674 6.24 -13.22 -34.21
CA GLU A 674 6.24 -13.09 -35.68
C GLU A 674 5.42 -11.89 -36.19
N GLY A 675 5.38 -10.80 -35.43
CA GLY A 675 4.61 -9.58 -35.76
C GLY A 675 3.12 -9.66 -35.44
N VAL A 676 2.66 -10.71 -34.74
CA VAL A 676 1.28 -10.84 -34.28
C VAL A 676 1.22 -10.57 -32.78
N VAL A 677 0.44 -9.56 -32.40
CA VAL A 677 0.16 -9.24 -30.99
C VAL A 677 -0.96 -10.14 -30.47
N SER A 678 -0.77 -10.69 -29.27
CA SER A 678 -1.79 -11.51 -28.61
C SER A 678 -1.70 -11.39 -27.08
N ARG A 679 -2.81 -11.69 -26.40
CA ARG A 679 -2.86 -11.74 -24.93
C ARG A 679 -2.31 -13.06 -24.41
N VAL A 680 -1.47 -12.97 -23.37
CA VAL A 680 -0.98 -14.10 -22.59
C VAL A 680 -1.29 -13.93 -21.11
N THR A 681 -1.39 -15.06 -20.41
CA THR A 681 -1.67 -15.11 -18.97
C THR A 681 -0.44 -15.62 -18.23
N SER A 682 -0.05 -14.94 -17.14
CA SER A 682 1.13 -15.28 -16.34
C SER A 682 0.87 -15.12 -14.85
N LEU A 683 1.37 -16.05 -14.03
CA LEU A 683 1.39 -15.91 -12.56
C LEU A 683 2.55 -15.03 -12.06
N PHE A 684 3.46 -14.66 -12.96
CA PHE A 684 4.63 -13.86 -12.62
C PHE A 684 4.29 -12.38 -12.73
N LEU A 685 4.43 -11.67 -11.60
CA LEU A 685 4.46 -10.22 -11.53
C LEU A 685 5.86 -9.77 -11.17
N ASN A 686 6.45 -8.88 -11.97
CA ASN A 686 7.76 -8.33 -11.66
C ASN A 686 7.67 -7.28 -10.53
N SER A 687 7.79 -7.70 -9.28
CA SER A 687 7.75 -6.82 -8.11
C SER A 687 8.81 -5.71 -8.09
N ARG A 688 9.87 -5.80 -8.92
CA ARG A 688 10.84 -4.70 -9.10
C ARG A 688 10.22 -3.44 -9.70
N LEU A 689 9.11 -3.60 -10.42
CA LEU A 689 8.38 -2.49 -11.01
C LEU A 689 7.39 -1.86 -10.03
N TYR A 690 7.27 -2.35 -8.79
CA TYR A 690 6.26 -1.87 -7.82
C TYR A 690 6.91 -1.47 -6.50
N ASP A 691 6.99 -0.16 -6.24
CA ASP A 691 7.31 0.41 -4.92
C ASP A 691 6.01 0.89 -4.27
N VAL A 692 5.18 -0.08 -3.85
CA VAL A 692 3.79 0.15 -3.39
C VAL A 692 3.56 -0.41 -1.99
N GLY A 693 2.85 0.33 -1.13
CA GLY A 693 2.36 -0.22 0.14
C GLY A 693 1.72 0.78 1.09
N PHE A 694 1.05 0.27 2.12
CA PHE A 694 0.43 1.11 3.15
C PHE A 694 1.47 1.67 4.13
N SER A 695 1.41 2.97 4.41
CA SER A 695 2.21 3.61 5.45
C SER A 695 1.54 3.64 6.81
N ARG A 696 0.19 3.59 6.86
CA ARG A 696 -0.61 3.57 8.08
C ARG A 696 -1.90 2.78 7.87
N ILE A 697 -2.25 1.93 8.83
CA ILE A 697 -3.54 1.25 8.93
C ILE A 697 -4.43 2.05 9.89
N LEU A 698 -5.58 2.52 9.42
CA LEU A 698 -6.54 3.38 10.12
C LEU A 698 -7.95 3.27 9.49
N GLN A 699 -8.96 3.95 10.06
CA GLN A 699 -10.36 3.88 9.63
C GLN A 699 -10.90 2.44 9.63
N CYS A 700 -10.71 1.77 10.76
CA CYS A 700 -11.10 0.39 10.95
C CYS A 700 -11.51 0.16 12.40
N GLU A 701 -12.38 -0.82 12.63
CA GLU A 701 -12.56 -1.40 13.95
C GLU A 701 -11.27 -2.08 14.41
N LYS A 702 -11.10 -2.21 15.73
CA LYS A 702 -9.84 -2.64 16.34
C LYS A 702 -9.34 -3.96 15.75
N ASP A 703 -10.23 -4.93 15.54
CA ASP A 703 -9.84 -6.25 15.05
C ASP A 703 -9.55 -6.22 13.55
N ASN A 704 -10.36 -5.54 12.73
CA ASN A 704 -10.04 -5.36 11.31
C ASN A 704 -8.75 -4.55 11.08
N CYS A 705 -8.38 -3.63 11.98
CA CYS A 705 -7.08 -2.95 11.92
C CYS A 705 -5.93 -3.93 12.17
N LYS A 706 -6.08 -4.86 13.13
CA LYS A 706 -5.07 -5.89 13.38
C LYS A 706 -4.98 -6.83 12.18
N ASP A 707 -6.11 -7.25 11.62
CA ASP A 707 -6.15 -8.14 10.46
C ASP A 707 -5.45 -7.52 9.25
N GLN A 708 -5.75 -6.26 8.94
CA GLN A 708 -5.05 -5.51 7.89
C GLN A 708 -3.56 -5.36 8.20
N SER A 709 -3.19 -5.08 9.46
CA SER A 709 -1.78 -4.95 9.86
C SER A 709 -1.03 -6.29 9.82
N ALA A 710 -1.72 -7.41 9.98
CA ALA A 710 -1.15 -8.75 9.84
C ALA A 710 -1.08 -9.21 8.38
N TYR A 711 -2.00 -8.73 7.54
CA TYR A 711 -2.11 -9.11 6.14
C TYR A 711 -1.19 -8.28 5.23
N PHE A 712 -1.07 -6.97 5.47
CA PHE A 712 -0.28 -6.06 4.63
C PHE A 712 1.13 -5.79 5.19
N PRO A 713 2.18 -6.10 4.41
CA PRO A 713 3.50 -5.52 4.61
C PRO A 713 3.45 -3.99 4.50
N THR A 714 3.57 -3.31 5.63
CA THR A 714 3.54 -1.84 5.69
C THR A 714 4.90 -1.23 5.34
N LYS A 715 4.86 -0.03 4.78
CA LYS A 715 6.02 0.80 4.47
C LYS A 715 6.19 1.89 5.54
N PRO A 716 7.42 2.36 5.77
CA PRO A 716 7.63 3.51 6.63
C PRO A 716 7.08 4.79 6.01
N TRP A 717 6.87 5.80 6.88
CA TRP A 717 6.51 7.14 6.42
C TRP A 717 7.59 7.67 5.47
N SER A 718 7.18 8.08 4.28
CA SER A 718 8.06 8.58 3.23
C SER A 718 7.91 10.09 3.10
N ASP A 719 9.01 10.74 2.70
CA ASP A 719 9.01 12.15 2.35
C ASP A 719 7.95 12.47 1.27
N LYS A 720 7.35 13.66 1.32
CA LYS A 720 6.28 14.07 0.40
C LYS A 720 6.70 14.01 -1.08
N ASP A 721 7.99 14.19 -1.38
CA ASP A 721 8.55 14.22 -2.73
C ASP A 721 9.11 12.86 -3.17
N ARG A 722 9.06 11.83 -2.30
CA ARG A 722 9.48 10.46 -2.64
C ARG A 722 8.85 9.89 -3.92
N PRO A 723 7.55 10.10 -4.22
CA PRO A 723 6.95 9.63 -5.48
C PRO A 723 7.68 10.15 -6.73
N LEU A 724 8.24 11.36 -6.67
CA LEU A 724 8.84 12.06 -7.81
C LEU A 724 10.17 11.42 -8.26
N ARG A 725 10.65 10.36 -7.59
CA ARG A 725 11.83 9.59 -8.00
C ARG A 725 11.49 8.39 -8.89
N SER A 726 10.22 8.19 -9.23
CA SER A 726 9.72 7.06 -10.02
C SER A 726 9.11 7.59 -11.31
N LYS A 727 9.25 6.86 -12.42
CA LYS A 727 8.69 7.26 -13.72
C LYS A 727 7.16 7.23 -13.67
N LEU A 728 6.57 6.21 -13.06
CA LEU A 728 5.12 6.10 -12.87
C LEU A 728 4.74 6.35 -11.41
N VAL A 729 3.67 7.11 -11.20
CA VAL A 729 3.13 7.41 -9.86
C VAL A 729 1.63 7.17 -9.85
N PHE A 730 1.14 6.38 -8.90
CA PHE A 730 -0.28 6.03 -8.85
C PHE A 730 -1.07 7.06 -8.01
N ASP A 731 -2.30 7.37 -8.43
CA ASP A 731 -3.27 8.20 -7.72
C ASP A 731 -4.60 7.44 -7.56
N LEU A 732 -5.14 7.48 -6.33
CA LEU A 732 -6.31 6.74 -5.91
C LEU A 732 -7.18 7.61 -5.00
N ASP A 733 -8.48 7.55 -5.20
CA ASP A 733 -9.47 8.14 -4.30
C ASP A 733 -9.19 7.74 -2.84
N GLY A 734 -9.38 8.67 -1.92
CA GLY A 734 -9.49 8.41 -0.49
C GLY A 734 -10.95 8.27 -0.12
N ASN A 735 -11.34 8.84 1.03
CA ASN A 735 -12.77 9.03 1.36
C ASN A 735 -13.44 9.98 0.35
N GLY A 736 -12.66 10.85 -0.28
CA GLY A 736 -13.03 11.66 -1.43
C GLY A 736 -11.82 11.79 -2.37
N ILE A 737 -11.62 12.97 -2.94
CA ILE A 737 -10.52 13.24 -3.88
C ILE A 737 -9.12 13.09 -3.25
N SER A 738 -8.10 12.87 -4.09
CA SER A 738 -6.70 12.80 -3.67
C SER A 738 -6.02 14.17 -3.82
N GLY A 739 -5.76 14.86 -2.70
CA GLY A 739 -5.05 16.14 -2.72
C GLY A 739 -3.64 16.08 -3.33
N ARG A 740 -3.04 14.88 -3.45
CA ARG A 740 -1.72 14.66 -4.05
C ARG A 740 -1.71 14.85 -5.57
N TYR A 741 -2.86 14.69 -6.24
CA TYR A 741 -2.92 14.55 -7.69
C TYR A 741 -2.25 15.70 -8.45
N TYR A 742 -2.42 16.94 -7.98
CA TYR A 742 -1.87 18.14 -8.64
C TYR A 742 -0.35 18.15 -8.66
N LYS A 743 0.27 17.67 -7.59
CA LYS A 743 1.72 17.55 -7.53
C LYS A 743 2.25 16.46 -8.44
N LEU A 744 1.51 15.37 -8.59
CA LEU A 744 1.88 14.31 -9.52
C LEU A 744 1.81 14.83 -10.96
N LEU A 745 0.71 15.47 -11.34
CA LEU A 745 0.56 16.12 -12.65
C LEU A 745 1.61 17.20 -12.93
N ALA A 746 1.96 18.01 -11.94
CA ALA A 746 2.96 19.06 -12.08
C ALA A 746 4.40 18.52 -12.17
N SER A 747 4.64 17.25 -11.82
CA SER A 747 5.97 16.65 -11.76
C SER A 747 6.48 16.20 -13.13
N LYS A 748 7.69 15.65 -13.17
CA LYS A 748 8.26 14.97 -14.34
C LYS A 748 7.89 13.48 -14.40
N SER A 749 6.94 13.01 -13.58
CA SER A 749 6.47 11.61 -13.54
C SER A 749 5.10 11.49 -14.21
N VAL A 750 4.72 10.28 -14.63
CA VAL A 750 3.41 9.97 -15.22
C VAL A 750 2.40 9.59 -14.14
N PRO A 751 1.32 10.34 -13.94
CA PRO A 751 0.24 9.92 -13.06
C PRO A 751 -0.58 8.80 -13.69
N LEU A 752 -0.79 7.70 -12.97
CA LEU A 752 -1.80 6.69 -13.25
C LEU A 752 -2.96 6.93 -12.29
N LYS A 753 -4.14 7.30 -12.78
CA LYS A 753 -5.28 7.69 -11.94
C LYS A 753 -6.41 6.67 -12.03
N GLN A 754 -6.79 6.10 -10.89
CA GLN A 754 -8.04 5.37 -10.70
C GLN A 754 -8.99 6.22 -9.85
N THR A 755 -10.19 6.50 -10.37
CA THR A 755 -11.19 7.30 -9.64
C THR A 755 -12.63 6.91 -10.02
N LEU A 756 -13.58 7.15 -9.11
CA LEU A 756 -15.02 7.20 -9.39
C LEU A 756 -15.58 8.63 -9.27
N LEU A 757 -14.74 9.60 -8.96
CA LEU A 757 -15.15 10.96 -8.68
C LEU A 757 -14.87 11.84 -9.90
N ARG A 758 -15.90 12.58 -10.32
CA ARG A 758 -15.75 13.73 -11.19
C ARG A 758 -15.25 14.91 -10.36
N GLU A 759 -14.30 15.64 -10.91
CA GLU A 759 -13.66 16.81 -10.30
C GLU A 759 -13.68 18.00 -11.26
N TRP A 760 -13.49 19.23 -10.75
CA TRP A 760 -13.59 20.46 -11.55
C TRP A 760 -12.65 20.52 -12.78
N HIS A 761 -11.57 19.72 -12.77
CA HIS A 761 -10.54 19.73 -13.80
C HIS A 761 -10.77 18.68 -14.90
N ASP A 762 -11.80 17.84 -14.82
CA ASP A 762 -12.00 16.74 -15.78
C ASP A 762 -12.35 17.25 -17.19
N GLU A 763 -12.94 18.43 -17.31
CA GLU A 763 -13.20 19.11 -18.59
C GLU A 763 -11.97 19.83 -19.16
N ARG A 764 -10.85 19.79 -18.42
CA ARG A 764 -9.57 20.42 -18.75
C ARG A 764 -8.49 19.37 -18.98
N LEU A 765 -8.57 18.21 -18.36
CA LEU A 765 -7.57 17.15 -18.46
C LEU A 765 -8.05 16.01 -19.35
N VAL A 766 -7.38 15.82 -20.48
CA VAL A 766 -7.60 14.68 -21.38
C VAL A 766 -6.80 13.45 -20.91
N PRO A 767 -7.45 12.29 -20.65
CA PRO A 767 -6.77 11.02 -20.37
C PRO A 767 -5.88 10.60 -21.54
N TRP A 768 -4.81 9.84 -21.28
CA TRP A 768 -3.75 9.46 -22.22
C TRP A 768 -2.91 10.61 -22.80
N VAL A 769 -3.30 11.87 -22.63
CA VAL A 769 -2.44 13.04 -22.93
C VAL A 769 -1.73 13.53 -21.68
N HIS A 770 -2.47 13.74 -20.59
CA HIS A 770 -1.92 14.36 -19.38
C HIS A 770 -1.65 13.36 -18.25
N TYR A 771 -2.31 12.21 -18.29
CA TYR A 771 -2.20 11.13 -17.30
C TYR A 771 -2.75 9.84 -17.90
N ILE A 772 -2.50 8.70 -17.25
CA ILE A 772 -3.00 7.40 -17.69
C ILE A 772 -4.21 7.00 -16.83
N PRO A 773 -5.41 6.85 -17.42
CA PRO A 773 -6.59 6.39 -16.68
C PRO A 773 -6.52 4.89 -16.39
N ILE A 774 -6.96 4.49 -15.20
CA ILE A 774 -7.01 3.10 -14.74
C ILE A 774 -8.44 2.73 -14.32
N SER A 775 -8.91 1.58 -14.79
CA SER A 775 -10.21 0.97 -14.48
C SER A 775 -10.34 0.64 -13.00
N GLN A 776 -11.57 0.45 -12.50
CA GLN A 776 -11.77 -0.03 -11.12
C GLN A 776 -11.29 -1.47 -10.91
N GLU A 777 -11.17 -2.25 -11.99
CA GLU A 777 -10.73 -3.66 -11.92
C GLU A 777 -9.21 -3.79 -11.78
N MET A 778 -8.44 -2.90 -12.41
CA MET A 778 -6.97 -2.86 -12.44
C MET A 778 -6.31 -4.04 -13.18
N GLU A 779 -7.05 -4.76 -14.02
CA GLU A 779 -6.49 -5.89 -14.78
C GLU A 779 -5.41 -5.46 -15.77
N GLU A 780 -5.50 -4.23 -16.27
CA GLU A 780 -4.56 -3.65 -17.23
C GLU A 780 -3.27 -3.12 -16.59
N VAL A 781 -3.23 -2.95 -15.26
CA VAL A 781 -2.08 -2.35 -14.55
C VAL A 781 -0.77 -3.12 -14.77
N PRO A 782 -0.73 -4.47 -14.71
CA PRO A 782 0.47 -5.25 -15.02
C PRO A 782 1.04 -4.95 -16.41
N GLU A 783 0.19 -4.94 -17.44
CA GLU A 783 0.60 -4.66 -18.82
C GLU A 783 1.08 -3.21 -19.00
N ILE A 784 0.30 -2.23 -18.49
CA ILE A 784 0.67 -0.80 -18.57
C ILE A 784 2.04 -0.57 -17.93
N VAL A 785 2.28 -1.10 -16.73
CA VAL A 785 3.54 -0.91 -16.02
C VAL A 785 4.68 -1.61 -16.75
N ALA A 786 4.48 -2.85 -17.22
CA ALA A 786 5.51 -3.60 -17.93
C ALA A 786 5.90 -2.93 -19.26
N TYR A 787 4.93 -2.54 -20.08
CA TYR A 787 5.17 -1.91 -21.38
C TYR A 787 5.86 -0.54 -21.24
N LEU A 788 5.33 0.34 -20.38
CA LEU A 788 5.80 1.73 -20.26
C LEU A 788 7.15 1.88 -19.55
N THR A 789 7.61 0.85 -18.84
CA THR A 789 8.90 0.87 -18.13
C THR A 789 9.91 -0.13 -18.67
N GLY A 790 9.46 -1.07 -19.51
CA GLY A 790 10.26 -2.18 -20.03
C GLY A 790 10.66 -2.08 -21.49
N THR A 791 10.08 -1.15 -22.27
CA THR A 791 10.36 -0.97 -23.71
C THR A 791 10.78 0.47 -24.02
N GLU A 792 11.61 0.66 -25.05
CA GLU A 792 12.04 2.00 -25.49
C GLU A 792 10.86 2.85 -25.98
N THR A 793 9.95 2.25 -26.77
CA THR A 793 8.74 2.91 -27.26
C THR A 793 7.79 3.27 -26.12
N GLY A 794 7.51 2.34 -25.20
CA GLY A 794 6.68 2.59 -24.04
C GLY A 794 7.25 3.65 -23.11
N GLU A 795 8.58 3.64 -22.89
CA GLU A 795 9.23 4.68 -22.08
C GLU A 795 9.16 6.06 -22.76
N GLY A 796 9.33 6.14 -24.08
CA GLY A 796 9.16 7.37 -24.85
C GLY A 796 7.74 7.93 -24.74
N LEU A 797 6.72 7.07 -24.86
CA LEU A 797 5.31 7.45 -24.69
C LEU A 797 5.03 7.92 -23.25
N ALA A 798 5.55 7.21 -22.25
CA ALA A 798 5.42 7.60 -20.85
C ALA A 798 6.01 8.99 -20.60
N ARG A 799 7.22 9.25 -21.12
CA ARG A 799 7.87 10.56 -21.03
C ARG A 799 7.00 11.65 -21.63
N GLU A 800 6.44 11.41 -22.81
CA GLU A 800 5.59 12.38 -23.49
C GLU A 800 4.35 12.73 -22.65
N VAL A 801 3.66 11.73 -22.09
CA VAL A 801 2.49 11.96 -21.20
C VAL A 801 2.89 12.79 -19.97
N ALA A 802 4.05 12.51 -19.35
CA ALA A 802 4.54 13.29 -18.22
C ALA A 802 4.84 14.75 -18.61
N GLU A 803 5.51 14.97 -19.74
CA GLU A 803 5.85 16.30 -20.23
C GLU A 803 4.59 17.11 -20.59
N GLU A 804 3.64 16.49 -21.27
CA GLU A 804 2.36 17.09 -21.66
C GLU A 804 1.49 17.41 -20.44
N GLY A 805 1.34 16.48 -19.49
CA GLY A 805 0.64 16.72 -18.23
C GLY A 805 1.23 17.90 -17.46
N ARG A 806 2.56 17.94 -17.31
CA ARG A 806 3.28 19.03 -16.65
C ARG A 806 3.13 20.36 -17.38
N ARG A 807 3.24 20.36 -18.70
CA ARG A 807 3.10 21.55 -19.55
C ARG A 807 1.70 22.12 -19.45
N TRP A 808 0.69 21.28 -19.54
CA TRP A 808 -0.71 21.69 -19.49
C TRP A 808 -1.15 22.12 -18.10
N PHE A 809 -0.68 21.46 -17.03
CA PHE A 809 -0.92 21.87 -15.65
C PHE A 809 -0.57 23.36 -15.43
N ARG A 810 0.57 23.81 -15.97
CA ARG A 810 1.01 25.22 -15.89
C ARG A 810 0.17 26.20 -16.72
N LYS A 811 -0.71 25.72 -17.60
CA LYS A 811 -1.52 26.53 -18.49
C LYS A 811 -3.00 26.53 -18.12
N ALA A 812 -3.54 25.41 -17.66
CA ALA A 812 -4.97 25.21 -17.46
C ALA A 812 -5.40 24.98 -16.00
N LEU A 813 -4.45 24.73 -15.08
CA LEU A 813 -4.73 24.40 -13.67
C LEU A 813 -4.10 25.42 -12.70
N ARG A 814 -3.74 26.62 -13.19
CA ARG A 814 -3.14 27.69 -12.37
C ARG A 814 -4.15 28.19 -11.33
N ASP A 815 -3.66 28.93 -10.35
CA ASP A 815 -4.51 29.60 -9.35
C ASP A 815 -5.56 30.49 -10.01
N VAL A 816 -5.20 31.15 -11.10
CA VAL A 816 -6.13 31.97 -11.88
C VAL A 816 -7.17 31.15 -12.65
N ASP A 817 -6.84 29.97 -13.16
CA ASP A 817 -7.82 29.12 -13.87
C ASP A 817 -8.87 28.56 -12.91
N ARG A 818 -8.47 28.27 -11.65
CA ARG A 818 -9.42 27.96 -10.56
C ARG A 818 -10.32 29.15 -10.28
N GLY A 819 -9.77 30.37 -10.29
CA GLY A 819 -10.53 31.62 -10.21
C GLY A 819 -11.52 31.81 -11.36
N VAL A 820 -11.13 31.53 -12.60
CA VAL A 820 -12.02 31.58 -13.77
C VAL A 820 -13.19 30.60 -13.62
N TYR A 821 -12.92 29.38 -13.17
CA TYR A 821 -13.96 28.39 -12.93
C TYR A 821 -14.91 28.82 -11.81
N MET A 822 -14.37 29.24 -10.67
CA MET A 822 -15.17 29.68 -9.53
C MET A 822 -15.98 30.94 -9.82
N TYR A 823 -15.43 31.88 -10.60
CA TYR A 823 -16.18 33.04 -11.05
C TYR A 823 -17.37 32.62 -11.92
N ARG A 824 -17.19 31.68 -12.88
CA ARG A 824 -18.31 31.15 -13.66
C ARG A 824 -19.37 30.49 -12.77
N LEU A 825 -18.96 29.65 -11.82
CA LEU A 825 -19.85 29.02 -10.84
C LEU A 825 -20.63 30.06 -10.04
N PHE A 826 -20.01 31.15 -9.59
CA PHE A 826 -20.67 32.19 -8.80
C PHE A 826 -21.68 33.00 -9.61
N LEU A 827 -21.43 33.25 -10.89
CA LEU A 827 -22.44 33.86 -11.78
C LEU A 827 -23.68 32.97 -11.89
N GLU A 828 -23.47 31.67 -12.06
CA GLU A 828 -24.54 30.70 -12.21
C GLU A 828 -25.35 30.52 -10.90
N LEU A 829 -24.68 30.45 -9.76
CA LEU A 829 -25.32 30.40 -8.45
C LEU A 829 -26.07 31.70 -8.12
N ALA A 830 -25.54 32.88 -8.49
CA ALA A 830 -26.23 34.15 -8.29
C ALA A 830 -27.50 34.22 -9.13
N ARG A 831 -27.44 33.82 -10.41
CA ARG A 831 -28.62 33.69 -11.28
C ARG A 831 -29.66 32.76 -10.67
N LEU A 832 -29.23 31.60 -10.15
CA LEU A 832 -30.13 30.63 -9.55
C LEU A 832 -30.89 31.20 -8.32
N GLN A 833 -30.25 32.08 -7.56
CA GLN A 833 -30.75 32.68 -6.31
C GLN A 833 -31.53 33.98 -6.50
N ASP A 834 -31.60 34.54 -7.71
CA ASP A 834 -32.33 35.78 -7.96
C ASP A 834 -33.81 35.66 -7.54
N VAL A 835 -34.22 36.49 -6.59
CA VAL A 835 -35.55 36.48 -5.94
C VAL A 835 -36.69 36.73 -6.94
N GLU A 836 -36.40 37.41 -8.04
CA GLU A 836 -37.35 37.70 -9.12
C GLU A 836 -37.32 36.63 -10.21
N ARG A 837 -36.39 35.66 -10.16
CA ARG A 837 -36.33 34.57 -11.13
C ARG A 837 -37.48 33.58 -10.89
N PRO A 838 -38.37 33.38 -11.89
CA PRO A 838 -39.39 32.34 -11.81
C PRO A 838 -38.78 30.94 -12.03
N PRO A 839 -39.50 29.87 -11.65
CA PRO A 839 -39.20 28.52 -12.13
C PRO A 839 -39.15 28.50 -13.67
N TRP A 840 -38.16 27.81 -14.24
CA TRP A 840 -38.13 27.55 -15.69
C TRP A 840 -38.95 26.31 -16.01
N GLU A 841 -39.73 26.38 -17.09
CA GLU A 841 -40.60 25.30 -17.57
C GLU A 841 -39.84 24.26 -18.39
#